data_AF-A0A7C1CKX2-F1
#
_entry.id   AF-A0A7C1CKX2-F1
#
_cell.length_a   1.000
_cell.length_b   1.000
_cell.length_c   1.000
_cell.angle_alpha   90.00
_cell.angle_beta   90.00
_cell.angle_gamma   90.00
#
_symmetry.space_group_name_H-M   'P 1'
#
loop_
_entity.id
_entity.type
_entity.pdbx_description
1 polymer ?
#
loop_
_entity_poly.entity_id
_entity_poly.type
_entity_poly.pdbx_seq_one_letter_code
_entity_poly.pdbx_strand_id
1 'polypeptide(L)'
;MPVMSAVAEAPEYDIVVYGGSSSGVIAAVQAKRMDKSVVMVCPDRHLGGLTSGGLGWTDTGDKTVIGGLAREFYHRVWKHYQQEDAWRWQKREEFGNQGQGTPAMDGEYRTMWVFEPHVAEQVFEEFIRDYEIPVHRNEWLDRENGVETEDGRIMAITMLSGNTYRGRIFIDATYEGDLMAAAGVSYHVGREANSVYNETLNGVQTARAISHQFESFVDPYIVPGNPDSGLLPRIHGDSPGVDGEGDHRVQAYCYRVCLTNVPENRKPFPKPDNYDPMQYELLKRYIDTGYRDMFGKFDRIPNGKTDTNNRGAFSTDNIGMNYEYPEAGYERRQEILQEHEDYQKGYFWFLANDPRVPEDIRTEMSSWGLSKDEFMDNDNWPHQIYVRESRRMTGDFVVTERHLRRQTPTPRPIAMGSYNMDSHNTQRYVAYDEQGRGHARNEGDIQISPGGPYPIDYGAIVPKAEECSNLFVSVCASTSHIAFGSVRMEPVFMILGQSAATAAALALDAGVPVQDVDYTQLESRLRADGQILEWEMDGVNNINPDKLPGIVMDNPGAALTGPWRLSRSVFPMVGLNYAHDGKDDAQTCEARYQLSLPAPGQYEVRISYSPHPNRATNALVTIHHADGIENVLVNQRETPPDDAFLTLGNFTFENSALVVISNKNADGHVIADAVQIRPVN
;
A
#
# COMPACT_ATOMS: atom_id res chain seq x y z
N MET A 1 13.07 -30.62 55.68
CA MET A 1 12.08 -29.82 54.90
C MET A 1 12.85 -29.09 53.82
N PRO A 2 12.60 -29.36 52.53
CA PRO A 2 13.19 -28.54 51.48
C PRO A 2 12.46 -27.19 51.47
N VAL A 3 13.22 -26.11 51.43
CA VAL A 3 12.72 -24.75 51.25
C VAL A 3 12.21 -24.66 49.81
N MET A 4 10.90 -24.51 49.63
CA MET A 4 10.32 -24.15 48.34
C MET A 4 10.88 -22.77 47.96
N SER A 5 11.67 -22.72 46.89
CA SER A 5 12.03 -21.48 46.23
C SER A 5 10.74 -20.86 45.69
N ALA A 6 10.33 -19.71 46.22
CA ALA A 6 9.27 -18.92 45.62
C ALA A 6 9.75 -18.52 44.22
N VAL A 7 9.07 -19.02 43.18
CA VAL A 7 9.23 -18.52 41.82
C VAL A 7 8.72 -17.08 41.88
N ALA A 8 9.60 -16.10 41.62
CA ALA A 8 9.18 -14.72 41.53
C ALA A 8 8.12 -14.61 40.41
N GLU A 9 6.97 -14.04 40.75
CA GLU A 9 5.88 -13.82 39.80
C GLU A 9 6.39 -12.88 38.68
N ALA A 10 6.12 -13.23 37.41
CA ALA A 10 6.57 -12.42 36.28
C ALA A 10 6.01 -10.99 36.39
N PRO A 11 6.82 -9.94 36.10
CA PRO A 11 6.34 -8.58 36.18
C PRO A 11 5.17 -8.35 35.23
N GLU A 12 4.12 -7.68 35.73
CA GLU A 12 2.98 -7.23 34.93
C GLU A 12 3.29 -5.87 34.30
N TYR A 13 3.02 -5.72 33.01
CA TYR A 13 3.18 -4.48 32.26
C TYR A 13 1.83 -3.82 31.99
N ASP A 14 1.81 -2.50 31.84
CA ASP A 14 0.62 -1.81 31.36
C ASP A 14 0.31 -2.21 29.92
N ILE A 15 1.35 -2.27 29.07
CA ILE A 15 1.23 -2.60 27.65
C ILE A 15 2.25 -3.69 27.27
N VAL A 16 1.79 -4.74 26.60
CA VAL A 16 2.64 -5.75 25.96
C VAL A 16 2.51 -5.59 24.44
N VAL A 17 3.62 -5.31 23.76
CA VAL A 17 3.67 -5.21 22.30
C VAL A 17 4.23 -6.52 21.74
N TYR A 18 3.46 -7.20 20.90
CA TYR A 18 3.90 -8.39 20.17
C TYR A 18 4.21 -8.04 18.71
N GLY A 19 5.49 -8.17 18.32
CA GLY A 19 5.99 -7.91 16.96
C GLY A 19 7.08 -6.84 16.89
N GLY A 20 8.11 -7.09 16.07
CA GLY A 20 9.28 -6.22 15.86
C GLY A 20 9.18 -5.32 14.63
N SER A 21 7.98 -5.15 14.07
CA SER A 21 7.72 -4.26 12.92
C SER A 21 7.94 -2.79 13.27
N SER A 22 7.94 -1.92 12.26
CA SER A 22 7.96 -0.47 12.46
C SER A 22 6.80 0.01 13.34
N SER A 23 5.60 -0.58 13.22
CA SER A 23 4.47 -0.32 14.11
C SER A 23 4.79 -0.67 15.57
N GLY A 24 5.36 -1.84 15.81
CA GLY A 24 5.66 -2.33 17.16
C GLY A 24 6.63 -1.42 17.91
N VAL A 25 7.71 -1.01 17.24
CA VAL A 25 8.69 -0.07 17.82
C VAL A 25 8.04 1.27 18.15
N ILE A 26 7.27 1.83 17.23
CA ILE A 26 6.61 3.12 17.44
C ILE A 26 5.55 3.04 18.55
N ALA A 27 4.79 1.96 18.64
CA ALA A 27 3.84 1.72 19.72
C ALA A 27 4.55 1.69 21.08
N ALA A 28 5.69 0.99 21.19
CA ALA A 28 6.45 0.91 22.44
C ALA A 28 7.05 2.28 22.85
N VAL A 29 7.57 3.06 21.89
CA VAL A 29 8.03 4.43 22.14
C VAL A 29 6.89 5.32 22.64
N GLN A 30 5.72 5.25 22.01
CA GLN A 30 4.58 6.05 22.41
C GLN A 30 4.06 5.66 23.79
N ALA A 31 4.03 4.36 24.13
CA ALA A 31 3.68 3.89 25.47
C ALA A 31 4.60 4.52 26.55
N LYS A 32 5.92 4.56 26.31
CA LYS A 32 6.87 5.26 27.19
C LYS A 32 6.62 6.76 27.28
N ARG A 33 6.31 7.43 26.15
CA ARG A 33 5.94 8.87 26.13
C ARG A 33 4.65 9.18 26.89
N MET A 34 3.80 8.18 27.06
CA MET A 34 2.55 8.23 27.83
C MET A 34 2.72 7.77 29.28
N ASP A 35 3.97 7.60 29.76
CA ASP A 35 4.30 7.17 31.12
C ASP A 35 3.69 5.80 31.48
N LYS A 36 3.65 4.87 30.51
CA LYS A 36 3.21 3.49 30.71
C LYS A 36 4.40 2.54 30.73
N SER A 37 4.32 1.52 31.59
CA SER A 37 5.25 0.39 31.53
C SER A 37 4.97 -0.44 30.28
N VAL A 38 6.02 -0.79 29.55
CA VAL A 38 5.90 -1.53 28.29
C VAL A 38 7.02 -2.54 28.14
N VAL A 39 6.70 -3.68 27.55
CA VAL A 39 7.66 -4.68 27.05
C VAL A 39 7.33 -5.00 25.59
N MET A 40 8.36 -5.15 24.77
CA MET A 40 8.24 -5.63 23.40
C MET A 40 8.76 -7.07 23.31
N VAL A 41 7.98 -7.94 22.70
CA VAL A 41 8.31 -9.36 22.48
C VAL A 41 8.08 -9.67 21.01
N CYS A 42 9.05 -10.25 20.31
CA CYS A 42 8.94 -10.44 18.88
C CYS A 42 9.67 -11.68 18.36
N PRO A 43 9.15 -12.32 17.29
CA PRO A 43 9.87 -13.38 16.59
C PRO A 43 11.11 -12.84 15.88
N ASP A 44 11.11 -11.55 15.57
CA ASP A 44 12.17 -10.85 14.83
C ASP A 44 13.47 -10.76 15.63
N ARG A 45 14.60 -10.91 14.94
CA ARG A 45 15.93 -10.60 15.48
C ARG A 45 16.33 -9.15 15.24
N HIS A 46 15.90 -8.57 14.12
CA HIS A 46 16.16 -7.20 13.70
C HIS A 46 14.85 -6.40 13.78
N LEU A 47 14.89 -5.16 14.26
CA LEU A 47 13.68 -4.33 14.34
C LEU A 47 13.42 -3.56 13.06
N GLY A 48 12.15 -3.23 12.82
CA GLY A 48 11.71 -2.33 11.78
C GLY A 48 10.94 -2.98 10.64
N GLY A 49 10.79 -4.31 10.66
CA GLY A 49 10.05 -5.05 9.63
C GLY A 49 10.60 -4.77 8.24
N LEU A 50 9.72 -4.43 7.28
CA LEU A 50 10.14 -4.15 5.90
C LEU A 50 10.99 -2.88 5.78
N THR A 51 10.78 -1.89 6.64
CA THR A 51 11.55 -0.63 6.63
C THR A 51 13.05 -0.90 6.78
N SER A 52 13.45 -1.82 7.66
CA SER A 52 14.85 -2.29 7.81
C SER A 52 15.14 -3.57 7.04
N GLY A 53 14.11 -4.24 6.53
CA GLY A 53 14.19 -5.50 5.80
C GLY A 53 14.33 -5.37 4.29
N GLY A 54 14.64 -4.17 3.77
CA GLY A 54 14.93 -3.95 2.35
C GLY A 54 14.07 -2.89 1.66
N LEU A 55 12.97 -2.44 2.28
CA LEU A 55 12.12 -1.36 1.76
C LEU A 55 12.76 0.01 2.04
N GLY A 56 13.85 0.29 1.33
CA GLY A 56 14.60 1.53 1.42
C GLY A 56 14.06 2.64 0.54
N TRP A 57 13.34 2.32 -0.54
CA TRP A 57 12.62 3.27 -1.38
C TRP A 57 11.16 3.34 -0.90
N THR A 58 10.91 4.19 0.10
CA THR A 58 9.63 4.17 0.83
C THR A 58 8.46 4.51 -0.10
N ASP A 59 7.51 3.58 -0.17
CA ASP A 59 6.24 3.74 -0.86
C ASP A 59 5.42 4.85 -0.17
N THR A 60 5.41 6.04 -0.79
CA THR A 60 4.76 7.22 -0.24
C THR A 60 3.84 7.86 -1.26
N GLY A 61 2.62 8.17 -0.80
CA GLY A 61 1.72 9.06 -1.53
C GLY A 61 2.04 10.52 -1.19
N ASP A 62 1.05 11.22 -0.67
CA ASP A 62 1.26 12.53 -0.08
C ASP A 62 2.01 12.42 1.26
N LYS A 63 3.19 13.01 1.34
CA LYS A 63 4.04 13.01 2.54
C LYS A 63 3.56 13.98 3.62
N THR A 64 2.73 14.98 3.25
CA THR A 64 2.24 16.00 4.18
C THR A 64 1.29 15.44 5.23
N VAL A 65 0.70 14.27 4.97
CA VAL A 65 -0.17 13.56 5.92
C VAL A 65 0.59 12.61 6.84
N ILE A 66 1.92 12.55 6.75
CA ILE A 66 2.76 11.75 7.65
C ILE A 66 3.25 12.62 8.80
N GLY A 67 2.66 12.42 9.99
CA GLY A 67 2.95 13.15 11.21
C GLY A 67 3.58 12.28 12.32
N GLY A 68 3.61 12.83 13.53
CA GLY A 68 3.96 12.13 14.76
C GLY A 68 5.33 11.44 14.75
N LEU A 69 5.39 10.27 15.37
CA LEU A 69 6.59 9.45 15.50
C LEU A 69 7.07 8.89 14.15
N ALA A 70 6.17 8.63 13.21
CA ALA A 70 6.56 8.25 11.85
C ALA A 70 7.39 9.36 11.19
N ARG A 71 6.95 10.61 11.29
CA ARG A 71 7.73 11.77 10.81
C ARG A 71 9.06 11.92 11.56
N GLU A 72 9.10 11.60 12.86
CA GLU A 72 10.34 11.61 13.64
C GLU A 72 11.34 10.58 13.14
N PHE A 73 10.90 9.36 12.79
CA PHE A 73 11.74 8.34 12.17
C PHE A 73 12.42 8.89 10.91
N TYR A 74 11.65 9.41 9.95
CA TYR A 74 12.22 9.97 8.70
C TYR A 74 13.10 11.20 8.95
N HIS A 75 12.88 11.94 10.05
CA HIS A 75 13.77 13.02 10.47
C HIS A 75 15.10 12.51 11.03
N ARG A 76 15.11 11.40 11.77
CA ARG A 76 16.35 10.74 12.25
C ARG A 76 17.15 10.16 11.08
N VAL A 77 16.49 9.54 10.10
CA VAL A 77 17.13 9.14 8.83
C VAL A 77 17.75 10.34 8.13
N TRP A 78 17.02 11.45 8.00
CA TRP A 78 17.56 12.67 7.40
C TRP A 78 18.80 13.19 8.12
N LYS A 79 18.82 13.14 9.46
CA LYS A 79 19.98 13.52 10.29
C LYS A 79 21.18 12.61 10.05
N HIS A 80 20.98 11.30 9.89
CA HIS A 80 22.05 10.36 9.56
C HIS A 80 22.77 10.81 8.28
N TYR A 81 22.01 11.05 7.20
CA TYR A 81 22.58 11.46 5.92
C TYR A 81 23.04 12.92 5.83
N GLN A 82 22.95 13.69 6.93
CA GLN A 82 23.67 14.97 7.02
C GLN A 82 25.15 14.78 7.36
N GLN A 83 25.54 13.61 7.85
CA GLN A 83 26.91 13.31 8.26
C GLN A 83 27.73 12.87 7.05
N GLU A 84 29.00 13.29 6.96
CA GLU A 84 29.86 12.96 5.82
C GLU A 84 30.20 11.47 5.74
N ASP A 85 30.29 10.79 6.88
CA ASP A 85 30.61 9.37 7.01
C ASP A 85 29.44 8.44 6.65
N ALA A 86 28.21 8.96 6.59
CA ALA A 86 27.06 8.24 6.02
C ALA A 86 27.22 7.95 4.52
N TRP A 87 28.13 8.64 3.83
CA TRP A 87 28.33 8.59 2.37
C TRP A 87 29.61 7.83 2.00
N ARG A 88 29.63 6.53 2.31
CA ARG A 88 30.80 5.65 2.18
C ARG A 88 31.17 5.31 0.73
N TRP A 89 30.19 5.03 -0.11
CA TRP A 89 30.40 4.46 -1.45
C TRP A 89 30.06 5.42 -2.60
N GLN A 90 29.52 6.58 -2.26
CA GLN A 90 29.06 7.60 -3.19
C GLN A 90 29.15 8.95 -2.49
N LYS A 91 29.49 10.04 -3.19
CA LYS A 91 29.36 11.37 -2.57
C LYS A 91 27.90 11.77 -2.47
N ARG A 92 27.54 12.52 -1.43
CA ARG A 92 26.17 13.01 -1.23
C ARG A 92 25.60 13.72 -2.47
N GLU A 93 26.41 14.54 -3.13
CA GLU A 93 26.00 15.31 -4.31
C GLU A 93 25.71 14.43 -5.54
N GLU A 94 26.25 13.20 -5.56
CA GLU A 94 26.10 12.24 -6.67
C GLU A 94 24.81 11.40 -6.54
N PHE A 95 24.14 11.41 -5.39
CA PHE A 95 22.92 10.62 -5.16
C PHE A 95 21.73 11.05 -6.03
N GLY A 96 21.71 12.31 -6.48
CA GLY A 96 20.67 12.84 -7.38
C GLY A 96 19.36 13.24 -6.70
N ASN A 97 19.16 12.87 -5.43
CA ASN A 97 18.05 13.30 -4.58
C ASN A 97 16.63 13.01 -5.15
N GLN A 98 16.46 11.90 -5.86
CA GLN A 98 15.20 11.50 -6.46
C GLN A 98 14.47 10.46 -5.61
N GLY A 99 13.16 10.65 -5.42
CA GLY A 99 12.26 9.68 -4.79
C GLY A 99 10.99 9.46 -5.62
N GLN A 100 9.93 8.96 -4.98
CA GLN A 100 8.65 8.70 -5.64
C GLN A 100 7.84 10.00 -5.82
N GLY A 101 8.07 10.70 -6.93
CA GLY A 101 7.38 11.96 -7.27
C GLY A 101 7.73 13.16 -6.38
N THR A 102 8.66 12.98 -5.44
CA THR A 102 9.11 13.98 -4.46
C THR A 102 10.60 13.79 -4.16
N PRO A 103 11.29 14.78 -3.56
CA PRO A 103 12.69 14.62 -3.17
C PRO A 103 12.90 13.43 -2.22
N ALA A 104 14.00 12.71 -2.41
CA ALA A 104 14.42 11.65 -1.48
C ALA A 104 14.79 12.22 -0.11
N MET A 105 15.63 13.26 -0.12
CA MET A 105 15.99 14.12 1.01
C MET A 105 15.22 15.43 0.88
N ASP A 106 14.24 15.60 1.74
CA ASP A 106 13.44 16.80 1.82
C ASP A 106 14.09 17.78 2.81
N GLY A 107 14.76 18.81 2.29
CA GLY A 107 15.43 19.82 3.10
C GLY A 107 14.46 20.76 3.83
N GLU A 108 13.26 20.98 3.28
CA GLU A 108 12.25 21.86 3.86
C GLU A 108 11.61 21.19 5.07
N TYR A 109 11.16 19.95 4.91
CA TYR A 109 10.56 19.16 5.99
C TYR A 109 11.60 18.46 6.86
N ARG A 110 12.88 18.48 6.46
CA ARG A 110 14.00 17.80 7.14
C ARG A 110 13.73 16.31 7.33
N THR A 111 13.19 15.66 6.30
CA THR A 111 12.87 14.23 6.29
C THR A 111 13.58 13.55 5.13
N MET A 112 13.82 12.25 5.23
CA MET A 112 14.42 11.46 4.16
C MET A 112 13.68 10.15 4.01
N TRP A 113 13.27 9.84 2.78
CA TRP A 113 12.31 8.78 2.42
C TRP A 113 12.93 7.70 1.54
N VAL A 114 14.22 7.85 1.24
CA VAL A 114 14.99 6.86 0.51
C VAL A 114 16.26 6.63 1.31
N PHE A 115 16.51 5.41 1.78
CA PHE A 115 17.58 5.11 2.74
C PHE A 115 18.04 3.66 2.66
N GLU A 116 19.20 3.38 3.25
CA GLU A 116 19.74 2.03 3.37
C GLU A 116 19.06 1.26 4.51
N PRO A 117 18.83 -0.07 4.35
CA PRO A 117 18.15 -0.89 5.35
C PRO A 117 18.79 -0.84 6.75
N HIS A 118 20.11 -0.95 6.85
CA HIS A 118 20.81 -0.87 8.15
C HIS A 118 20.65 0.49 8.85
N VAL A 119 20.43 1.59 8.10
CA VAL A 119 20.19 2.91 8.68
C VAL A 119 18.80 2.97 9.32
N ALA A 120 17.80 2.38 8.68
CA ALA A 120 16.47 2.25 9.27
C ALA A 120 16.51 1.41 10.55
N GLU A 121 17.19 0.26 10.52
CA GLU A 121 17.39 -0.58 11.71
C GLU A 121 18.06 0.21 12.84
N GLN A 122 19.16 0.93 12.53
CA GLN A 122 19.85 1.78 13.49
C GLN A 122 18.88 2.78 14.17
N VAL A 123 18.03 3.46 13.40
CA VAL A 123 17.07 4.43 13.96
C VAL A 123 16.07 3.76 14.92
N PHE A 124 15.61 2.55 14.62
CA PHE A 124 14.74 1.81 15.53
C PHE A 124 15.48 1.36 16.81
N GLU A 125 16.72 0.89 16.70
CA GLU A 125 17.54 0.56 17.88
C GLU A 125 17.82 1.80 18.74
N GLU A 126 18.03 2.96 18.11
CA GLU A 126 18.16 4.23 18.81
C GLU A 126 16.88 4.60 19.56
N PHE A 127 15.70 4.41 18.97
CA PHE A 127 14.43 4.58 19.67
C PHE A 127 14.32 3.68 20.91
N ILE A 128 14.62 2.39 20.77
CA ILE A 128 14.59 1.45 21.90
C ILE A 128 15.54 1.89 23.02
N ARG A 129 16.76 2.29 22.66
CA ARG A 129 17.77 2.75 23.61
C ARG A 129 17.39 4.05 24.31
N ASP A 130 16.93 5.05 23.56
CA ASP A 130 16.61 6.38 24.07
C ASP A 130 15.45 6.35 25.08
N TYR A 131 14.54 5.37 24.94
CA TYR A 131 13.37 5.19 25.81
C TYR A 131 13.49 4.01 26.79
N GLU A 132 14.66 3.37 26.86
CA GLU A 132 14.95 2.23 27.73
C GLU A 132 13.83 1.16 27.68
N ILE A 133 13.45 0.77 26.47
CA ILE A 133 12.38 -0.20 26.22
C ILE A 133 12.95 -1.61 26.36
N PRO A 134 12.40 -2.47 27.24
CA PRO A 134 12.76 -3.88 27.29
C PRO A 134 12.28 -4.60 26.02
N VAL A 135 13.19 -5.28 25.33
CA VAL A 135 12.90 -6.01 24.09
C VAL A 135 13.37 -7.47 24.22
N HIS A 136 12.47 -8.40 23.94
CA HIS A 136 12.75 -9.84 23.87
C HIS A 136 12.59 -10.32 22.43
N ARG A 137 13.73 -10.62 21.80
CA ARG A 137 13.84 -10.99 20.38
C ARG A 137 13.88 -12.49 20.20
N ASN A 138 13.56 -12.96 19.00
CA ASN A 138 13.55 -14.39 18.68
C ASN A 138 12.61 -15.18 19.63
N GLU A 139 11.51 -14.54 20.03
CA GLU A 139 10.46 -15.07 20.89
C GLU A 139 9.20 -15.30 20.05
N TRP A 140 8.83 -16.57 19.88
CA TRP A 140 7.74 -16.99 19.02
C TRP A 140 6.54 -17.35 19.87
N LEU A 141 5.36 -16.78 19.62
CA LEU A 141 4.14 -17.09 20.37
C LEU A 141 3.82 -18.59 20.30
N ASP A 142 3.52 -19.23 21.43
CA ASP A 142 2.82 -20.51 21.41
C ASP A 142 1.38 -20.24 20.99
N ARG A 143 1.11 -20.41 19.69
CA ARG A 143 -0.19 -20.09 19.08
C ARG A 143 -1.32 -21.03 19.54
N GLU A 144 -0.98 -22.22 20.05
CA GLU A 144 -1.97 -23.22 20.44
C GLU A 144 -2.38 -23.07 21.90
N ASN A 145 -1.42 -22.80 22.79
CA ASN A 145 -1.65 -22.82 24.23
C ASN A 145 -1.13 -21.56 24.96
N GLY A 146 -0.51 -20.63 24.24
CA GLY A 146 0.22 -19.52 24.84
C GLY A 146 -0.61 -18.30 25.20
N VAL A 147 -1.85 -18.17 24.72
CA VAL A 147 -2.71 -17.02 25.02
C VAL A 147 -3.66 -17.35 26.17
N GLU A 148 -3.40 -16.80 27.35
CA GLU A 148 -4.26 -16.92 28.52
C GLU A 148 -5.34 -15.83 28.45
N THR A 149 -6.62 -16.23 28.40
CA THR A 149 -7.76 -15.28 28.37
C THR A 149 -8.73 -15.50 29.52
N GLU A 150 -9.24 -14.41 30.10
CA GLU A 150 -10.28 -14.40 31.13
C GLU A 150 -11.33 -13.32 30.77
N ASP A 151 -12.62 -13.67 30.77
CA ASP A 151 -13.73 -12.75 30.47
C ASP A 151 -13.53 -11.86 29.22
N GLY A 152 -13.02 -12.45 28.12
CA GLY A 152 -12.76 -11.73 26.87
C GLY A 152 -11.59 -10.73 26.97
N ARG A 153 -10.63 -10.97 27.87
CA ARG A 153 -9.39 -10.21 28.04
C ARG A 153 -8.20 -11.15 27.97
N ILE A 154 -7.14 -10.74 27.29
CA ILE A 154 -5.84 -11.42 27.37
C ILE A 154 -5.19 -11.05 28.70
N MET A 155 -4.73 -12.05 29.44
CA MET A 155 -4.03 -11.88 30.72
C MET A 155 -2.52 -12.06 30.57
N ALA A 156 -2.12 -12.97 29.69
CA ALA A 156 -0.73 -13.27 29.42
C ALA A 156 -0.54 -13.87 28.03
N ILE A 157 0.66 -13.70 27.47
CA ILE A 157 1.13 -14.43 26.29
C ILE A 157 2.38 -15.22 26.65
N THR A 158 2.43 -16.48 26.24
CA THR A 158 3.55 -17.41 26.47
C THR A 158 4.19 -17.78 25.13
N MET A 159 5.50 -17.70 25.10
CA MET A 159 6.32 -18.01 23.93
C MET A 159 6.69 -19.49 23.93
N LEU A 160 7.10 -20.02 22.77
CA LEU A 160 7.65 -21.37 22.63
C LEU A 160 8.91 -21.61 23.47
N SER A 161 9.60 -20.54 23.88
CA SER A 161 10.72 -20.60 24.83
C SER A 161 10.28 -20.95 26.26
N GLY A 162 8.98 -20.84 26.56
CA GLY A 162 8.40 -20.94 27.90
C GLY A 162 8.36 -19.61 28.66
N ASN A 163 8.87 -18.51 28.08
CA ASN A 163 8.75 -17.18 28.68
C ASN A 163 7.31 -16.67 28.58
N THR A 164 6.78 -16.16 29.70
CA THR A 164 5.42 -15.61 29.79
C THR A 164 5.46 -14.12 30.12
N TYR A 165 4.64 -13.35 29.42
CA TYR A 165 4.54 -11.90 29.56
C TYR A 165 3.10 -11.53 29.95
N ARG A 166 2.94 -10.91 31.12
CA ARG A 166 1.65 -10.45 31.66
C ARG A 166 1.44 -8.97 31.34
N GLY A 167 0.23 -8.63 30.93
CA GLY A 167 -0.10 -7.30 30.42
C GLY A 167 -1.54 -6.89 30.71
N ARG A 168 -1.78 -5.60 30.90
CA ARG A 168 -3.14 -5.05 31.03
C ARG A 168 -3.80 -4.79 29.67
N ILE A 169 -3.01 -4.36 28.68
CA ILE A 169 -3.38 -4.22 27.27
C ILE A 169 -2.30 -4.86 26.38
N PHE A 170 -2.73 -5.43 25.25
CA PHE A 170 -1.87 -6.04 24.25
C PHE A 170 -1.98 -5.29 22.92
N ILE A 171 -0.88 -5.24 22.17
CA ILE A 171 -0.84 -4.71 20.80
C ILE A 171 -0.22 -5.78 19.90
N ASP A 172 -1.01 -6.32 18.96
CA ASP A 172 -0.48 -7.12 17.86
C ASP A 172 0.00 -6.18 16.75
N ALA A 173 1.32 -6.20 16.54
CA ALA A 173 2.02 -5.42 15.54
C ALA A 173 2.81 -6.34 14.58
N THR A 174 2.42 -7.61 14.46
CA THR A 174 3.02 -8.56 13.51
C THR A 174 2.39 -8.46 12.11
N TYR A 175 3.13 -8.86 11.07
CA TYR A 175 2.57 -8.96 9.71
C TYR A 175 1.61 -10.15 9.57
N GLU A 176 1.68 -11.11 10.49
CA GLU A 176 0.94 -12.37 10.46
C GLU A 176 -0.38 -12.32 11.25
N GLY A 177 -0.46 -11.48 12.28
CA GLY A 177 -1.62 -11.38 13.16
C GLY A 177 -1.84 -12.64 14.01
N ASP A 178 -0.76 -13.29 14.44
CA ASP A 178 -0.86 -14.55 15.18
C ASP A 178 -1.43 -14.37 16.58
N LEU A 179 -1.18 -13.23 17.24
CA LEU A 179 -1.72 -12.97 18.57
C LEU A 179 -3.23 -12.72 18.49
N MET A 180 -3.69 -11.90 17.54
CA MET A 180 -5.14 -11.70 17.37
C MET A 180 -5.87 -13.01 17.05
N ALA A 181 -5.27 -13.86 16.19
CA ALA A 181 -5.86 -15.14 15.82
C ALA A 181 -5.92 -16.10 17.02
N ALA A 182 -4.83 -16.21 17.80
CA ALA A 182 -4.77 -17.06 18.99
C ALA A 182 -5.66 -16.54 20.14
N ALA A 183 -5.97 -15.24 20.17
CA ALA A 183 -6.92 -14.63 21.11
C ALA A 183 -8.40 -14.84 20.70
N GLY A 184 -8.68 -15.51 19.56
CA GLY A 184 -10.04 -15.77 19.09
C GLY A 184 -10.71 -14.58 18.39
N VAL A 185 -9.95 -13.56 18.00
CA VAL A 185 -10.47 -12.43 17.22
C VAL A 185 -10.80 -12.88 15.80
N SER A 186 -11.94 -12.44 15.26
CA SER A 186 -12.35 -12.74 13.90
C SER A 186 -11.40 -12.10 12.87
N TYR A 187 -11.09 -12.82 11.80
CA TYR A 187 -10.29 -12.32 10.69
C TYR A 187 -10.70 -12.96 9.35
N HIS A 188 -10.16 -12.42 8.27
CA HIS A 188 -10.26 -12.96 6.92
C HIS A 188 -8.86 -13.20 6.34
N VAL A 189 -8.74 -14.21 5.46
CA VAL A 189 -7.55 -14.49 4.64
C VAL A 189 -8.01 -14.67 3.19
N GLY A 190 -7.30 -14.04 2.26
CA GLY A 190 -7.65 -14.05 0.85
C GLY A 190 -8.38 -12.79 0.42
N ARG A 191 -9.20 -12.86 -0.62
CA ARG A 191 -9.94 -11.72 -1.18
C ARG A 191 -11.43 -11.89 -0.91
N GLU A 192 -12.06 -10.86 -0.35
CA GLU A 192 -13.50 -10.82 -0.27
C GLU A 192 -14.12 -10.57 -1.65
N ALA A 193 -15.33 -11.09 -1.89
CA ALA A 193 -16.08 -10.75 -3.09
C ALA A 193 -16.51 -9.28 -3.08
N ASN A 194 -16.65 -8.67 -4.25
CA ASN A 194 -17.18 -7.31 -4.42
C ASN A 194 -18.53 -7.11 -3.69
N SER A 195 -19.37 -8.14 -3.65
CA SER A 195 -20.68 -8.12 -2.98
C SER A 195 -20.61 -8.03 -1.45
N VAL A 196 -19.47 -8.34 -0.81
CA VAL A 196 -19.33 -8.32 0.65
C VAL A 196 -19.40 -6.89 1.18
N TYR A 197 -18.69 -5.96 0.53
CA TYR A 197 -18.59 -4.56 0.96
C TYR A 197 -19.08 -3.55 -0.08
N ASN A 198 -19.71 -4.03 -1.16
CA ASN A 198 -20.15 -3.22 -2.30
C ASN A 198 -18.99 -2.41 -2.93
N GLU A 199 -17.92 -3.13 -3.21
CA GLU A 199 -16.67 -2.64 -3.81
C GLU A 199 -16.57 -3.07 -5.27
N THR A 200 -15.61 -2.50 -6.00
CA THR A 200 -15.43 -2.78 -7.44
C THR A 200 -14.08 -3.42 -7.76
N LEU A 201 -13.13 -3.29 -6.85
CA LEU A 201 -11.74 -3.69 -7.03
C LEU A 201 -11.33 -4.91 -6.19
N ASN A 202 -12.26 -5.45 -5.41
CA ASN A 202 -12.04 -6.63 -4.60
C ASN A 202 -12.28 -7.92 -5.41
N GLY A 203 -11.93 -9.06 -4.82
CA GLY A 203 -12.05 -10.37 -5.46
C GLY A 203 -11.09 -10.60 -6.63
N VAL A 204 -11.43 -11.58 -7.47
CA VAL A 204 -10.72 -11.92 -8.71
C VAL A 204 -10.79 -10.75 -9.71
N GLN A 205 -9.68 -10.44 -10.36
CA GLN A 205 -9.50 -9.31 -11.26
C GLN A 205 -8.73 -9.73 -12.51
N THR A 206 -9.42 -10.27 -13.50
CA THR A 206 -8.86 -10.59 -14.83
C THR A 206 -8.97 -9.42 -15.79
N ALA A 207 -10.10 -8.69 -15.79
CA ALA A 207 -10.31 -7.55 -16.70
C ALA A 207 -9.42 -6.34 -16.35
N ARG A 208 -9.09 -6.16 -15.07
CA ARG A 208 -8.25 -5.05 -14.59
C ARG A 208 -6.76 -5.40 -14.43
N ALA A 209 -6.38 -6.65 -14.64
CA ALA A 209 -4.99 -7.12 -14.62
C ALA A 209 -4.21 -6.66 -15.88
N ILE A 210 -3.92 -5.36 -15.94
CA ILE A 210 -3.21 -4.71 -17.04
C ILE A 210 -1.77 -4.34 -16.70
N SER A 211 -1.43 -4.27 -15.42
CA SER A 211 -0.08 -4.02 -14.92
C SER A 211 0.70 -5.33 -14.82
N HIS A 212 2.03 -5.23 -14.90
CA HIS A 212 2.97 -6.37 -14.83
C HIS A 212 2.47 -7.59 -15.63
N GLN A 213 2.04 -7.35 -16.86
CA GLN A 213 1.47 -8.36 -17.74
C GLN A 213 2.43 -8.73 -18.88
N PHE A 214 2.28 -9.94 -19.43
CA PHE A 214 3.02 -10.33 -20.63
C PHE A 214 2.62 -9.43 -21.81
N GLU A 215 3.58 -8.70 -22.37
CA GLU A 215 3.37 -7.78 -23.51
C GLU A 215 3.37 -8.51 -24.86
N SER A 216 3.71 -9.79 -24.87
CA SER A 216 3.83 -10.64 -26.05
C SER A 216 3.30 -12.02 -25.76
N PHE A 217 2.97 -12.77 -26.82
CA PHE A 217 2.56 -14.17 -26.69
C PHE A 217 3.69 -15.01 -26.11
N VAL A 218 3.45 -15.64 -24.96
CA VAL A 218 4.39 -16.57 -24.33
C VAL A 218 3.69 -17.90 -24.07
N ASP A 219 4.22 -18.96 -24.68
CA ASP A 219 3.65 -20.30 -24.58
C ASP A 219 3.84 -20.89 -23.17
N PRO A 220 2.77 -21.39 -22.52
CA PRO A 220 2.80 -21.83 -21.13
C PRO A 220 3.14 -23.32 -20.96
N TYR A 221 3.28 -24.09 -22.04
CA TYR A 221 3.41 -25.55 -21.99
C TYR A 221 4.87 -26.01 -22.02
N ILE A 222 5.16 -27.17 -21.44
CA ILE A 222 6.52 -27.74 -21.42
C ILE A 222 7.07 -27.89 -22.85
N VAL A 223 6.27 -28.45 -23.75
CA VAL A 223 6.53 -28.45 -25.20
C VAL A 223 5.66 -27.38 -25.84
N PRO A 224 6.24 -26.36 -26.50
CA PRO A 224 5.47 -25.28 -27.12
C PRO A 224 4.38 -25.80 -28.07
N GLY A 225 3.17 -25.24 -27.92
CA GLY A 225 1.98 -25.57 -28.70
C GLY A 225 1.30 -26.88 -28.32
N ASN A 226 1.82 -27.62 -27.34
CA ASN A 226 1.28 -28.93 -26.95
C ASN A 226 0.73 -28.92 -25.51
N PRO A 227 -0.60 -28.75 -25.32
CA PRO A 227 -1.20 -28.77 -23.99
C PRO A 227 -1.03 -30.11 -23.25
N ASP A 228 -0.91 -31.23 -23.97
CA ASP A 228 -0.71 -32.56 -23.37
C ASP A 228 0.68 -32.74 -22.75
N SER A 229 1.61 -31.82 -23.02
CA SER A 229 2.95 -31.85 -22.43
C SER A 229 2.99 -31.39 -20.97
N GLY A 230 1.90 -30.83 -20.45
CA GLY A 230 1.85 -30.20 -19.13
C GLY A 230 2.28 -28.73 -19.16
N LEU A 231 2.06 -28.04 -18.03
CA LEU A 231 2.40 -26.62 -17.88
C LEU A 231 3.84 -26.45 -17.42
N LEU A 232 4.46 -25.33 -17.82
CA LEU A 232 5.69 -24.85 -17.21
C LEU A 232 5.47 -24.55 -15.72
N PRO A 233 6.53 -24.61 -14.90
CA PRO A 233 6.44 -24.26 -13.48
C PRO A 233 5.81 -22.89 -13.24
N ARG A 234 5.12 -22.74 -12.10
CA ARG A 234 4.52 -21.47 -11.63
C ARG A 234 3.42 -20.93 -12.56
N ILE A 235 2.75 -21.83 -13.27
CA ILE A 235 1.50 -21.58 -13.98
C ILE A 235 0.43 -22.48 -13.37
N HIS A 236 -0.68 -21.88 -12.94
CA HIS A 236 -1.84 -22.58 -12.41
C HIS A 236 -2.68 -23.10 -13.59
N GLY A 237 -3.08 -24.36 -13.51
CA GLY A 237 -3.90 -25.00 -14.54
C GLY A 237 -5.40 -24.76 -14.39
N ASP A 238 -5.82 -24.26 -13.23
CA ASP A 238 -7.24 -23.98 -12.95
C ASP A 238 -7.69 -22.66 -13.57
N SER A 239 -9.01 -22.48 -13.64
CA SER A 239 -9.62 -21.20 -14.00
C SER A 239 -9.12 -20.09 -13.07
N PRO A 240 -8.86 -18.87 -13.58
CA PRO A 240 -8.53 -17.73 -12.71
C PRO A 240 -9.66 -17.40 -11.73
N GLY A 241 -10.91 -17.80 -12.03
CA GLY A 241 -12.10 -17.46 -11.27
C GLY A 241 -13.00 -16.50 -12.06
N VAL A 242 -14.06 -16.02 -11.42
CA VAL A 242 -14.99 -15.04 -12.01
C VAL A 242 -14.69 -13.67 -11.43
N ASP A 243 -14.57 -12.64 -12.28
CA ASP A 243 -14.28 -11.27 -11.85
C ASP A 243 -15.23 -10.80 -10.74
N GLY A 244 -14.65 -10.27 -9.66
CA GLY A 244 -15.34 -9.79 -8.47
C GLY A 244 -15.76 -10.86 -7.46
N GLU A 245 -15.58 -12.15 -7.73
CA GLU A 245 -15.78 -13.21 -6.73
C GLU A 245 -14.60 -13.29 -5.76
N GLY A 246 -14.88 -13.66 -4.51
CA GLY A 246 -13.87 -13.83 -3.48
C GLY A 246 -13.15 -15.17 -3.59
N ASP A 247 -11.93 -15.25 -3.06
CA ASP A 247 -11.14 -16.47 -3.00
C ASP A 247 -10.13 -16.46 -1.84
N HIS A 248 -9.34 -17.53 -1.71
CA HIS A 248 -8.35 -17.70 -0.65
C HIS A 248 -6.99 -17.07 -0.99
N ARG A 249 -6.83 -16.47 -2.19
CA ARG A 249 -5.53 -16.08 -2.72
C ARG A 249 -5.15 -14.72 -2.15
N VAL A 250 -3.87 -14.55 -1.82
CA VAL A 250 -3.32 -13.26 -1.39
C VAL A 250 -2.28 -12.80 -2.40
N GLN A 251 -2.00 -11.50 -2.42
CA GLN A 251 -1.03 -10.90 -3.33
C GLN A 251 0.39 -11.48 -3.12
N ALA A 252 1.16 -11.61 -4.20
CA ALA A 252 2.45 -12.29 -4.19
C ALA A 252 3.49 -11.65 -3.25
N TYR A 253 4.33 -12.49 -2.66
CA TYR A 253 5.46 -12.04 -1.83
C TYR A 253 6.77 -12.03 -2.63
N CYS A 254 7.69 -11.19 -2.18
CA CYS A 254 9.09 -11.18 -2.60
C CYS A 254 9.98 -10.61 -1.49
N TYR A 255 11.30 -10.77 -1.61
CA TYR A 255 12.25 -9.96 -0.85
C TYR A 255 12.52 -8.65 -1.60
N ARG A 256 12.64 -7.54 -0.87
CA ARG A 256 13.14 -6.26 -1.40
C ARG A 256 14.66 -6.29 -1.25
N VAL A 257 15.38 -6.52 -2.35
CA VAL A 257 16.80 -6.90 -2.27
C VAL A 257 17.70 -5.67 -2.43
N CYS A 258 18.63 -5.51 -1.50
CA CYS A 258 19.62 -4.44 -1.59
C CYS A 258 20.80 -4.84 -2.47
N LEU A 259 20.79 -4.38 -3.73
CA LEU A 259 21.86 -4.66 -4.68
C LEU A 259 22.85 -3.50 -4.76
N THR A 260 24.06 -3.78 -5.21
CA THR A 260 25.06 -2.76 -5.54
C THR A 260 25.83 -3.11 -6.80
N ASN A 261 26.23 -2.08 -7.54
CA ASN A 261 27.17 -2.18 -8.64
C ASN A 261 28.55 -1.59 -8.28
N VAL A 262 28.79 -1.25 -7.01
CA VAL A 262 30.10 -0.82 -6.50
C VAL A 262 31.03 -2.04 -6.36
N PRO A 263 32.11 -2.16 -7.16
CA PRO A 263 32.89 -3.41 -7.24
C PRO A 263 33.42 -3.93 -5.88
N GLU A 264 33.86 -3.03 -5.01
CA GLU A 264 34.40 -3.35 -3.69
C GLU A 264 33.31 -3.86 -2.74
N ASN A 265 32.11 -3.31 -2.83
CA ASN A 265 30.96 -3.65 -1.98
C ASN A 265 30.09 -4.78 -2.58
N ARG A 266 30.34 -5.19 -3.82
CA ARG A 266 29.52 -6.17 -4.53
C ARG A 266 29.92 -7.60 -4.20
N LYS A 267 28.95 -8.40 -3.77
CA LYS A 267 29.01 -9.86 -3.69
C LYS A 267 28.20 -10.47 -4.84
N PRO A 268 28.78 -11.37 -5.67
CA PRO A 268 28.03 -12.01 -6.76
C PRO A 268 26.76 -12.71 -6.26
N PHE A 269 25.75 -12.80 -7.12
CA PHE A 269 24.53 -13.53 -6.79
C PHE A 269 24.84 -14.98 -6.40
N PRO A 270 24.29 -15.49 -5.28
CA PRO A 270 24.47 -16.89 -4.93
C PRO A 270 23.67 -17.77 -5.91
N LYS A 271 24.21 -18.95 -6.22
CA LYS A 271 23.46 -20.00 -6.90
C LYS A 271 22.72 -20.82 -5.83
N PRO A 272 21.39 -20.97 -5.91
CA PRO A 272 20.66 -21.86 -4.99
C PRO A 272 21.12 -23.32 -5.13
N ASP A 273 21.12 -24.07 -4.03
CA ASP A 273 21.51 -25.48 -4.02
C ASP A 273 20.54 -26.35 -4.83
N ASN A 274 19.25 -26.02 -4.79
CA ASN A 274 18.17 -26.65 -5.55
C ASN A 274 17.92 -25.99 -6.92
N TYR A 275 18.88 -25.23 -7.45
CA TYR A 275 18.69 -24.49 -8.71
C TYR A 275 18.28 -25.39 -9.87
N ASP A 276 17.09 -25.13 -10.41
CA ASP A 276 16.54 -25.77 -11.60
C ASP A 276 16.24 -24.69 -12.68
N PRO A 277 16.94 -24.70 -13.83
CA PRO A 277 16.69 -23.75 -14.90
C PRO A 277 15.27 -23.85 -15.51
N MET A 278 14.56 -24.97 -15.33
CA MET A 278 13.17 -25.13 -15.80
C MET A 278 12.21 -24.17 -15.08
N GLN A 279 12.53 -23.76 -13.84
CA GLN A 279 11.74 -22.78 -13.08
C GLN A 279 11.67 -21.41 -13.77
N TYR A 280 12.62 -21.12 -14.67
CA TYR A 280 12.75 -19.84 -15.39
C TYR A 280 12.51 -19.98 -16.89
N GLU A 281 12.04 -21.14 -17.37
CA GLU A 281 11.81 -21.36 -18.81
C GLU A 281 10.75 -20.40 -19.37
N LEU A 282 9.74 -20.04 -18.57
CA LEU A 282 8.75 -19.04 -18.99
C LEU A 282 9.36 -17.64 -19.15
N LEU A 283 10.24 -17.25 -18.22
CA LEU A 283 11.01 -15.99 -18.31
C LEU A 283 11.91 -15.98 -19.54
N LYS A 284 12.61 -17.10 -19.81
CA LYS A 284 13.42 -17.27 -21.01
C LYS A 284 12.60 -17.02 -22.27
N ARG A 285 11.44 -17.67 -22.40
CA ARG A 285 10.55 -17.50 -23.55
C ARG A 285 10.08 -16.05 -23.68
N TYR A 286 9.80 -15.38 -22.56
CA TYR A 286 9.43 -13.97 -22.60
C TYR A 286 10.58 -13.07 -23.07
N ILE A 287 11.81 -13.33 -22.61
CA ILE A 287 13.02 -12.62 -23.07
C ILE A 287 13.25 -12.79 -24.58
N ASP A 288 12.97 -13.97 -25.13
CA ASP A 288 13.07 -14.26 -26.57
C ASP A 288 12.09 -13.43 -27.41
N THR A 289 10.99 -12.94 -26.83
CA THR A 289 10.07 -12.01 -27.51
C THR A 289 10.65 -10.60 -27.66
N GLY A 290 11.77 -10.31 -26.99
CA GLY A 290 12.41 -8.99 -26.98
C GLY A 290 12.25 -8.23 -25.66
N TYR A 291 11.65 -8.82 -24.62
CA TYR A 291 11.50 -8.17 -23.31
C TYR A 291 12.86 -7.81 -22.68
N ARG A 292 13.04 -6.56 -22.25
CA ARG A 292 14.28 -6.02 -21.65
C ARG A 292 14.07 -5.14 -20.41
N ASP A 293 12.85 -5.02 -19.93
CA ASP A 293 12.51 -4.04 -18.88
C ASP A 293 12.66 -4.58 -17.43
N MET A 294 13.35 -5.72 -17.23
CA MET A 294 13.51 -6.30 -15.88
C MET A 294 14.30 -5.42 -14.90
N PHE A 295 15.11 -4.49 -15.40
CA PHE A 295 15.90 -3.57 -14.57
C PHE A 295 15.11 -2.33 -14.10
N GLY A 296 13.85 -2.16 -14.54
CA GLY A 296 13.04 -0.98 -14.27
C GLY A 296 12.66 -0.74 -12.80
N LYS A 297 12.97 -1.67 -11.90
CA LYS A 297 12.79 -1.55 -10.45
C LYS A 297 14.08 -1.79 -9.66
N PHE A 298 15.19 -1.32 -10.21
CA PHE A 298 16.47 -1.19 -9.50
C PHE A 298 16.54 0.22 -8.93
N ASP A 299 15.59 0.53 -8.03
CA ASP A 299 15.37 1.87 -7.51
C ASP A 299 16.58 2.30 -6.65
N ARG A 300 17.22 3.42 -7.01
CA ARG A 300 18.51 3.80 -6.40
C ARG A 300 18.33 4.33 -4.98
N ILE A 301 19.02 3.72 -4.03
CA ILE A 301 19.13 4.23 -2.65
C ILE A 301 20.57 4.76 -2.43
N PRO A 302 20.86 5.45 -1.31
CA PRO A 302 22.19 6.01 -1.06
C PRO A 302 23.33 5.00 -1.22
N ASN A 303 24.54 5.52 -1.41
CA ASN A 303 25.76 4.71 -1.47
C ASN A 303 25.84 3.71 -2.62
N GLY A 304 25.29 4.06 -3.80
CA GLY A 304 25.38 3.21 -4.98
C GLY A 304 24.67 1.87 -4.83
N LYS A 305 23.64 1.83 -3.99
CA LYS A 305 22.82 0.65 -3.73
C LYS A 305 21.45 0.79 -4.38
N THR A 306 20.65 -0.27 -4.31
CA THR A 306 19.25 -0.25 -4.73
C THR A 306 18.34 -0.78 -3.64
N ASP A 307 17.07 -0.43 -3.76
CA ASP A 307 15.95 -1.22 -3.31
C ASP A 307 15.38 -1.90 -4.56
N THR A 308 15.66 -3.19 -4.75
CA THR A 308 15.23 -3.94 -5.93
C THR A 308 13.92 -4.67 -5.69
N ASN A 309 12.93 -4.40 -6.53
CA ASN A 309 11.58 -4.96 -6.46
C ASN A 309 11.10 -5.57 -7.79
N ASN A 310 9.86 -6.06 -7.81
CA ASN A 310 9.21 -6.68 -8.96
C ASN A 310 9.03 -5.73 -10.17
N ARG A 311 9.40 -6.19 -11.37
CA ARG A 311 9.16 -5.50 -12.64
C ARG A 311 8.87 -6.48 -13.79
N GLY A 312 7.85 -6.16 -14.58
CA GLY A 312 7.30 -7.00 -15.65
C GLY A 312 6.53 -8.25 -15.21
N ALA A 313 6.13 -9.04 -16.21
CA ALA A 313 5.25 -10.21 -16.06
C ALA A 313 5.84 -11.41 -15.31
N PHE A 314 7.15 -11.58 -15.41
CA PHE A 314 7.90 -12.58 -14.68
C PHE A 314 9.04 -11.87 -13.97
N SER A 315 8.89 -11.72 -12.66
CA SER A 315 9.67 -10.81 -11.83
C SER A 315 10.15 -11.51 -10.56
N THR A 316 10.55 -10.75 -9.55
CA THR A 316 10.90 -11.27 -8.22
C THR A 316 9.69 -11.71 -7.39
N ASP A 317 8.47 -11.36 -7.80
CA ASP A 317 7.24 -11.86 -7.15
C ASP A 317 7.10 -13.37 -7.41
N ASN A 318 7.05 -14.18 -6.35
CA ASN A 318 6.84 -15.62 -6.47
C ASN A 318 5.35 -15.95 -6.49
N ILE A 319 4.70 -15.56 -7.59
CA ILE A 319 3.23 -15.55 -7.74
C ILE A 319 2.60 -16.91 -7.37
N GLY A 320 1.72 -16.88 -6.36
CA GLY A 320 0.91 -18.00 -5.90
C GLY A 320 1.59 -18.97 -4.93
N MET A 321 2.85 -18.73 -4.55
CA MET A 321 3.59 -19.62 -3.65
C MET A 321 3.43 -19.27 -2.16
N ASN A 322 2.64 -18.25 -1.84
CA ASN A 322 2.45 -17.72 -0.49
C ASN A 322 1.05 -17.95 0.10
N TYR A 323 0.12 -18.60 -0.61
CA TYR A 323 -1.28 -18.72 -0.16
C TYR A 323 -1.45 -19.37 1.21
N GLU A 324 -0.61 -20.35 1.54
CA GLU A 324 -0.66 -21.05 2.84
C GLU A 324 -0.03 -20.24 3.97
N TYR A 325 0.84 -19.26 3.68
CA TYR A 325 1.65 -18.56 4.67
C TYR A 325 0.82 -17.96 5.83
N PRO A 326 -0.33 -17.30 5.58
CA PRO A 326 -1.11 -16.70 6.66
C PRO A 326 -1.50 -17.72 7.74
N GLU A 327 -1.98 -18.89 7.35
CA GLU A 327 -2.48 -19.91 8.28
C GLU A 327 -1.43 -20.95 8.69
N ALA A 328 -0.33 -21.08 7.95
CA ALA A 328 0.72 -22.06 8.19
C ALA A 328 1.29 -21.99 9.62
N GLY A 329 1.64 -23.16 10.17
CA GLY A 329 2.48 -23.27 11.36
C GLY A 329 3.91 -22.81 11.07
N TYR A 330 4.72 -22.60 12.11
CA TYR A 330 6.06 -22.02 11.95
C TYR A 330 7.00 -22.83 11.05
N GLU A 331 6.99 -24.16 11.14
CA GLU A 331 7.79 -25.03 10.26
C GLU A 331 7.39 -24.83 8.79
N ARG A 332 6.09 -24.87 8.49
CA ARG A 332 5.58 -24.66 7.14
C ARG A 332 5.85 -23.25 6.62
N ARG A 333 5.78 -22.22 7.48
CA ARG A 333 6.21 -20.86 7.10
C ARG A 333 7.68 -20.81 6.72
N GLN A 334 8.57 -21.47 7.47
CA GLN A 334 10.00 -21.53 7.13
C GLN A 334 10.24 -22.18 5.76
N GLU A 335 9.52 -23.25 5.43
CA GLU A 335 9.59 -23.86 4.09
C GLU A 335 9.15 -22.88 2.99
N ILE A 336 8.06 -22.13 3.23
CA ILE A 336 7.57 -21.12 2.29
C ILE A 336 8.60 -19.99 2.13
N LEU A 337 9.21 -19.52 3.22
CA LEU A 337 10.26 -18.48 3.18
C LEU A 337 11.48 -18.96 2.37
N GLN A 338 11.91 -20.21 2.57
CA GLN A 338 13.00 -20.81 1.82
C GLN A 338 12.67 -20.93 0.33
N GLU A 339 11.45 -21.36 -0.03
CA GLU A 339 10.98 -21.41 -1.43
C GLU A 339 11.07 -20.03 -2.11
N HIS A 340 10.73 -18.95 -1.41
CA HIS A 340 10.83 -17.59 -1.96
C HIS A 340 12.28 -17.12 -2.09
N GLU A 341 13.13 -17.47 -1.13
CA GLU A 341 14.56 -17.13 -1.15
C GLU A 341 15.26 -17.85 -2.30
N ASP A 342 15.05 -19.17 -2.44
CA ASP A 342 15.64 -19.99 -3.51
C ASP A 342 15.17 -19.54 -4.88
N TYR A 343 13.88 -19.24 -5.03
CA TYR A 343 13.31 -18.69 -6.26
C TYR A 343 13.98 -17.36 -6.64
N GLN A 344 14.08 -16.41 -5.71
CA GLN A 344 14.57 -15.08 -6.05
C GLN A 344 16.10 -15.06 -6.25
N LYS A 345 16.86 -15.84 -5.48
CA LYS A 345 18.29 -16.09 -5.74
C LYS A 345 18.49 -16.73 -7.12
N GLY A 346 17.67 -17.74 -7.45
CA GLY A 346 17.72 -18.40 -8.75
C GLY A 346 17.31 -17.49 -9.91
N TYR A 347 16.38 -16.55 -9.72
CA TYR A 347 16.00 -15.53 -10.70
C TYR A 347 17.21 -14.67 -11.10
N PHE A 348 17.91 -14.10 -10.12
CA PHE A 348 19.11 -13.30 -10.39
C PHE A 348 20.24 -14.15 -10.96
N TRP A 349 20.44 -15.36 -10.44
CA TRP A 349 21.45 -16.28 -10.96
C TRP A 349 21.19 -16.65 -12.43
N PHE A 350 19.94 -16.96 -12.79
CA PHE A 350 19.52 -17.28 -14.15
C PHE A 350 19.83 -16.13 -15.11
N LEU A 351 19.41 -14.91 -14.77
CA LEU A 351 19.63 -13.72 -15.59
C LEU A 351 21.11 -13.37 -15.75
N ALA A 352 21.95 -13.62 -14.74
CA ALA A 352 23.38 -13.36 -14.81
C ALA A 352 24.19 -14.46 -15.53
N ASN A 353 23.79 -15.74 -15.42
CA ASN A 353 24.67 -16.87 -15.72
C ASN A 353 24.15 -17.86 -16.77
N ASP A 354 22.84 -17.96 -17.03
CA ASP A 354 22.33 -18.98 -17.96
C ASP A 354 22.69 -18.62 -19.41
N PRO A 355 23.43 -19.46 -20.15
CA PRO A 355 23.89 -19.13 -21.51
C PRO A 355 22.76 -18.93 -22.52
N ARG A 356 21.53 -19.34 -22.19
CA ARG A 356 20.32 -19.12 -23.01
C ARG A 356 19.76 -17.70 -22.88
N VAL A 357 20.10 -16.98 -21.81
CA VAL A 357 19.75 -15.56 -21.64
C VAL A 357 20.66 -14.71 -22.53
N PRO A 358 20.17 -13.74 -23.32
CA PRO A 358 21.00 -12.87 -24.17
C PRO A 358 22.17 -12.19 -23.45
N GLU A 359 23.28 -11.97 -24.18
CA GLU A 359 24.55 -11.48 -23.60
C GLU A 359 24.44 -10.07 -23.00
N ASP A 360 23.63 -9.20 -23.58
CA ASP A 360 23.32 -7.86 -23.07
C ASP A 360 22.75 -7.94 -21.65
N ILE A 361 21.72 -8.78 -21.43
CA ILE A 361 21.08 -8.98 -20.13
C ILE A 361 22.08 -9.58 -19.14
N ARG A 362 22.81 -10.63 -19.53
CA ARG A 362 23.78 -11.29 -18.63
C ARG A 362 24.88 -10.34 -18.18
N THR A 363 25.39 -9.52 -19.10
CA THR A 363 26.44 -8.54 -18.82
C THR A 363 25.94 -7.47 -17.86
N GLU A 364 24.74 -6.93 -18.10
CA GLU A 364 24.14 -5.94 -17.23
C GLU A 364 23.83 -6.52 -15.84
N MET A 365 23.18 -7.68 -15.76
CA MET A 365 22.87 -8.31 -14.49
C MET A 365 24.13 -8.67 -13.70
N SER A 366 25.18 -9.17 -14.38
CA SER A 366 26.47 -9.49 -13.75
C SER A 366 27.25 -8.24 -13.27
N SER A 367 26.82 -7.04 -13.67
CA SER A 367 27.33 -5.79 -13.10
C SER A 367 26.80 -5.54 -11.67
N TRP A 368 25.70 -6.20 -11.30
CA TRP A 368 25.06 -6.13 -9.99
C TRP A 368 25.38 -7.34 -9.11
N GLY A 369 25.09 -7.22 -7.82
CA GLY A 369 25.20 -8.27 -6.82
C GLY A 369 24.70 -7.78 -5.46
N LEU A 370 24.72 -8.65 -4.45
CA LEU A 370 24.34 -8.31 -3.09
C LEU A 370 25.33 -7.30 -2.48
N SER A 371 24.83 -6.42 -1.60
CA SER A 371 25.64 -5.44 -0.88
C SER A 371 26.34 -6.06 0.33
N LYS A 372 27.69 -6.07 0.37
CA LYS A 372 28.47 -6.73 1.43
C LYS A 372 28.29 -6.11 2.82
N ASP A 373 27.86 -4.87 2.88
CA ASP A 373 27.64 -4.10 4.10
C ASP A 373 26.17 -4.01 4.53
N GLU A 374 25.27 -4.71 3.86
CA GLU A 374 23.87 -4.89 4.29
C GLU A 374 23.65 -6.34 4.72
N PHE A 375 22.78 -6.56 5.71
CA PHE A 375 22.37 -7.90 6.17
C PHE A 375 23.56 -8.85 6.43
N MET A 376 24.60 -8.33 7.08
CA MET A 376 25.93 -8.97 7.17
C MET A 376 25.91 -10.34 7.87
N ASP A 377 24.94 -10.58 8.74
CA ASP A 377 24.75 -11.82 9.49
C ASP A 377 23.76 -12.78 8.82
N ASN A 378 23.22 -12.42 7.64
CA ASN A 378 22.32 -13.25 6.83
C ASN A 378 22.82 -13.41 5.39
N ASP A 379 24.13 -13.57 5.24
CA ASP A 379 24.80 -13.77 3.95
C ASP A 379 24.52 -12.65 2.92
N ASN A 380 24.26 -11.43 3.41
CA ASN A 380 23.87 -10.25 2.64
C ASN A 380 22.49 -10.34 1.95
N TRP A 381 21.66 -11.29 2.39
CA TRP A 381 20.27 -11.41 1.95
C TRP A 381 19.32 -10.74 2.96
N PRO A 382 18.27 -10.02 2.53
CA PRO A 382 17.34 -9.37 3.45
C PRO A 382 16.72 -10.33 4.48
N HIS A 383 16.55 -9.86 5.72
CA HIS A 383 16.00 -10.68 6.82
C HIS A 383 14.49 -10.89 6.72
N GLN A 384 13.78 -9.99 6.04
CA GLN A 384 12.33 -9.92 6.05
C GLN A 384 11.78 -10.13 4.63
N ILE A 385 10.92 -11.13 4.46
CA ILE A 385 10.11 -11.23 3.25
C ILE A 385 9.02 -10.14 3.29
N TYR A 386 8.66 -9.61 2.13
CA TYR A 386 7.53 -8.70 2.02
C TYR A 386 6.21 -9.47 2.12
N VAL A 387 5.78 -9.73 3.35
CA VAL A 387 4.42 -10.15 3.68
C VAL A 387 3.49 -8.98 3.37
N ARG A 388 3.05 -8.89 2.11
CA ARG A 388 2.19 -7.80 1.65
C ARG A 388 0.79 -7.86 2.25
N GLU A 389 0.33 -9.07 2.58
CA GLU A 389 -1.00 -9.31 3.12
C GLU A 389 -1.06 -10.70 3.73
N SER A 390 -1.51 -10.77 4.97
CA SER A 390 -1.78 -12.03 5.66
C SER A 390 -3.24 -12.02 6.14
N ARG A 391 -3.50 -12.37 7.40
CA ARG A 391 -4.77 -12.14 8.05
C ARG A 391 -5.09 -10.65 8.10
N ARG A 392 -6.37 -10.32 7.94
CA ARG A 392 -6.94 -9.01 8.24
C ARG A 392 -8.05 -9.17 9.26
N MET A 393 -8.00 -8.42 10.34
CA MET A 393 -9.02 -8.46 11.38
C MET A 393 -10.41 -8.14 10.80
N THR A 394 -11.46 -8.71 11.37
CA THR A 394 -12.85 -8.36 11.04
C THR A 394 -13.51 -7.76 12.28
N GLY A 395 -13.30 -6.46 12.48
CA GLY A 395 -13.94 -5.68 13.55
C GLY A 395 -15.34 -5.17 13.17
N ASP A 396 -15.92 -4.32 14.03
CA ASP A 396 -17.20 -3.66 13.74
C ASP A 396 -17.10 -2.63 12.61
N PHE A 397 -15.90 -2.09 12.37
CA PHE A 397 -15.61 -1.17 11.29
C PHE A 397 -14.53 -1.76 10.38
N VAL A 398 -14.93 -2.13 9.17
CA VAL A 398 -13.99 -2.56 8.12
C VAL A 398 -13.73 -1.38 7.19
N VAL A 399 -12.46 -0.98 7.06
CA VAL A 399 -12.05 0.04 6.07
C VAL A 399 -12.11 -0.58 4.67
N THR A 400 -12.70 0.14 3.73
CA THR A 400 -13.01 -0.37 2.37
C THR A 400 -12.59 0.64 1.30
N GLU A 401 -12.57 0.22 0.03
CA GLU A 401 -12.39 1.07 -1.15
C GLU A 401 -13.23 2.36 -1.03
N ARG A 402 -14.47 2.24 -0.55
CA ARG A 402 -15.40 3.36 -0.42
C ARG A 402 -14.90 4.40 0.59
N HIS A 403 -14.32 3.97 1.70
CA HIS A 403 -13.70 4.85 2.68
C HIS A 403 -12.45 5.53 2.10
N LEU A 404 -11.60 4.77 1.40
CA LEU A 404 -10.38 5.32 0.79
C LEU A 404 -10.70 6.36 -0.29
N ARG A 405 -11.81 6.17 -1.00
CA ARG A 405 -12.35 7.13 -1.97
C ARG A 405 -13.19 8.25 -1.34
N ARG A 406 -13.40 8.25 -0.02
CA ARG A 406 -14.27 9.17 0.73
C ARG A 406 -15.73 9.18 0.24
N GLN A 407 -16.21 8.04 -0.26
CA GLN A 407 -17.61 7.82 -0.62
C GLN A 407 -18.48 7.44 0.59
N THR A 408 -17.83 6.99 1.67
CA THR A 408 -18.45 6.72 2.97
C THR A 408 -17.64 7.46 4.04
N PRO A 409 -18.28 8.02 5.10
CA PRO A 409 -17.57 8.73 6.16
C PRO A 409 -16.61 7.85 6.96
N THR A 410 -15.54 8.45 7.46
CA THR A 410 -14.65 7.90 8.49
C THR A 410 -14.83 8.72 9.76
N PRO A 411 -15.69 8.30 10.71
CA PRO A 411 -16.13 9.16 11.82
C PRO A 411 -15.07 9.42 12.89
N ARG A 412 -14.09 8.53 13.07
CA ARG A 412 -13.09 8.59 14.14
C ARG A 412 -11.67 8.44 13.57
N PRO A 413 -11.18 9.37 12.74
CA PRO A 413 -9.84 9.29 12.17
C PRO A 413 -8.73 9.21 13.23
N ILE A 414 -7.81 8.26 13.07
CA ILE A 414 -6.61 8.11 13.90
C ILE A 414 -5.32 8.08 13.09
N ALA A 415 -5.43 8.07 11.77
CA ALA A 415 -4.33 7.98 10.84
C ALA A 415 -4.78 8.47 9.46
N MET A 416 -3.81 8.78 8.61
CA MET A 416 -4.04 9.14 7.21
C MET A 416 -3.21 8.22 6.31
N GLY A 417 -3.82 7.72 5.24
CA GLY A 417 -3.15 7.06 4.14
C GLY A 417 -3.26 7.90 2.87
N SER A 418 -2.38 7.66 1.89
CA SER A 418 -2.37 8.44 0.64
C SER A 418 -1.83 7.68 -0.58
N TYR A 419 -1.42 6.42 -0.39
CA TYR A 419 -0.84 5.61 -1.45
C TYR A 419 -1.92 5.06 -2.39
N ASN A 420 -1.53 4.41 -3.48
CA ASN A 420 -2.49 3.73 -4.33
C ASN A 420 -3.13 2.55 -3.57
N MET A 421 -4.33 2.16 -3.98
CA MET A 421 -4.82 0.80 -3.73
C MET A 421 -4.05 -0.13 -4.66
N ASP A 422 -2.91 -0.62 -4.18
CA ASP A 422 -2.07 -1.56 -4.90
C ASP A 422 -2.10 -2.98 -4.30
N SER A 423 -2.48 -3.95 -5.13
CA SER A 423 -2.51 -5.37 -4.80
C SER A 423 -1.82 -6.12 -5.92
N HIS A 424 -0.67 -6.75 -5.66
CA HIS A 424 0.14 -7.43 -6.67
C HIS A 424 -0.56 -8.62 -7.34
N ASN A 425 0.06 -9.22 -8.35
CA ASN A 425 -0.47 -10.43 -8.96
C ASN A 425 -0.65 -11.53 -7.90
N THR A 426 -1.76 -12.25 -7.98
CA THR A 426 -2.10 -13.35 -7.06
C THR A 426 -1.80 -14.68 -7.71
N GLN A 427 -2.11 -14.85 -9.00
CA GLN A 427 -1.90 -16.07 -9.76
C GLN A 427 -1.41 -15.79 -11.19
N ARG A 428 -0.85 -16.84 -11.81
CA ARG A 428 -0.54 -16.92 -13.23
C ARG A 428 -1.26 -18.12 -13.83
N TYR A 429 -1.95 -17.94 -14.95
CA TYR A 429 -2.84 -18.93 -15.55
C TYR A 429 -2.70 -18.98 -17.09
N VAL A 430 -3.35 -19.95 -17.72
CA VAL A 430 -3.43 -20.06 -19.19
C VAL A 430 -4.67 -19.34 -19.71
N ALA A 431 -4.46 -18.30 -20.51
CA ALA A 431 -5.49 -17.67 -21.31
C ALA A 431 -5.43 -18.18 -22.75
N TYR A 432 -6.53 -18.04 -23.50
CA TYR A 432 -6.61 -18.46 -24.90
C TYR A 432 -6.83 -17.25 -25.80
N ASP A 433 -6.06 -17.15 -26.88
CA ASP A 433 -6.29 -16.13 -27.91
C ASP A 433 -7.48 -16.50 -28.82
N GLU A 434 -7.82 -15.62 -29.76
CA GLU A 434 -8.93 -15.83 -30.71
C GLU A 434 -8.74 -17.08 -31.60
N GLN A 435 -7.51 -17.60 -31.72
CA GLN A 435 -7.17 -18.80 -32.48
C GLN A 435 -7.17 -20.06 -31.60
N GLY A 436 -7.52 -19.94 -30.32
CA GLY A 436 -7.53 -21.04 -29.36
C GLY A 436 -6.14 -21.45 -28.88
N ARG A 437 -5.10 -20.61 -29.06
CA ARG A 437 -3.75 -20.90 -28.58
C ARG A 437 -3.60 -20.43 -27.13
N GLY A 438 -3.12 -21.34 -26.28
CA GLY A 438 -2.81 -21.05 -24.88
C GLY A 438 -1.60 -20.12 -24.74
N HIS A 439 -1.72 -19.10 -23.90
CA HIS A 439 -0.64 -18.19 -23.52
C HIS A 439 -0.69 -17.86 -22.03
N ALA A 440 0.46 -17.60 -21.43
CA ALA A 440 0.55 -17.21 -20.04
C ALA A 440 -0.05 -15.81 -19.81
N ARG A 441 -0.85 -15.66 -18.76
CA ARG A 441 -1.30 -14.37 -18.23
C ARG A 441 -1.22 -14.35 -16.71
N ASN A 442 -0.96 -13.18 -16.15
CA ASN A 442 -1.10 -12.93 -14.72
C ASN A 442 -2.51 -12.37 -14.40
N GLU A 443 -3.02 -12.66 -13.22
CA GLU A 443 -4.26 -12.12 -12.64
C GLU A 443 -3.93 -11.33 -11.36
N GLY A 444 -4.81 -10.42 -10.95
CA GLY A 444 -4.57 -9.47 -9.87
C GLY A 444 -3.84 -8.24 -10.39
N ASP A 445 -2.90 -7.69 -9.62
CA ASP A 445 -2.19 -6.45 -9.95
C ASP A 445 -3.11 -5.26 -10.24
N ILE A 446 -3.81 -4.84 -9.19
CA ILE A 446 -4.55 -3.58 -9.16
C ILE A 446 -3.60 -2.49 -8.70
N GLN A 447 -3.59 -1.34 -9.38
CA GLN A 447 -2.80 -0.15 -9.00
C GLN A 447 -3.61 1.12 -9.21
N ILE A 448 -4.62 1.31 -8.37
CA ILE A 448 -5.63 2.37 -8.57
C ILE A 448 -5.51 3.43 -7.49
N SER A 449 -5.40 4.69 -7.90
CA SER A 449 -5.37 5.79 -6.95
C SER A 449 -6.69 5.86 -6.15
N PRO A 450 -6.63 6.04 -4.82
CA PRO A 450 -7.81 6.35 -4.01
C PRO A 450 -8.37 7.74 -4.32
N GLY A 451 -7.67 8.54 -5.13
CA GLY A 451 -8.04 9.91 -5.46
C GLY A 451 -7.46 10.94 -4.50
N GLY A 452 -6.62 10.57 -3.53
CA GLY A 452 -5.99 11.49 -2.59
C GLY A 452 -5.83 10.94 -1.18
N PRO A 453 -5.28 11.72 -0.24
CA PRO A 453 -5.17 11.31 1.15
C PRO A 453 -6.54 11.03 1.77
N TYR A 454 -6.62 9.95 2.54
CA TYR A 454 -7.84 9.47 3.18
C TYR A 454 -7.60 9.18 4.67
N PRO A 455 -8.60 9.40 5.52
CA PRO A 455 -8.55 9.02 6.92
C PRO A 455 -8.76 7.51 7.13
N ILE A 456 -8.15 6.97 8.18
CA ILE A 456 -8.35 5.60 8.67
C ILE A 456 -9.02 5.67 10.06
N ASP A 457 -10.12 4.94 10.23
CA ASP A 457 -10.93 4.96 11.45
C ASP A 457 -10.24 4.25 12.62
N TYR A 458 -10.50 4.71 13.84
CA TYR A 458 -10.15 4.01 15.08
C TYR A 458 -10.66 2.57 15.11
N GLY A 459 -11.86 2.34 14.59
CA GLY A 459 -12.48 1.03 14.48
C GLY A 459 -11.66 0.01 13.68
N ALA A 460 -10.73 0.47 12.84
CA ALA A 460 -9.87 -0.40 12.05
C ALA A 460 -8.85 -1.17 12.91
N ILE A 461 -8.49 -0.68 14.10
CA ILE A 461 -7.44 -1.29 14.94
C ILE A 461 -7.97 -1.91 16.24
N VAL A 462 -9.29 -1.94 16.42
CA VAL A 462 -9.95 -2.58 17.58
C VAL A 462 -10.80 -3.77 17.13
N PRO A 463 -10.71 -4.92 17.82
CA PRO A 463 -11.60 -6.06 17.57
C PRO A 463 -13.00 -5.75 18.08
N LYS A 464 -13.97 -6.62 17.76
CA LYS A 464 -15.32 -6.51 18.32
C LYS A 464 -15.28 -6.62 19.85
N ALA A 465 -16.16 -5.91 20.52
CA ALA A 465 -16.17 -5.82 21.99
C ALA A 465 -16.36 -7.20 22.65
N GLU A 466 -17.15 -8.07 22.04
CA GLU A 466 -17.42 -9.43 22.52
C GLU A 466 -16.27 -10.42 22.29
N GLU A 467 -15.30 -10.09 21.44
CA GLU A 467 -14.18 -10.98 21.10
C GLU A 467 -12.96 -10.72 21.99
N CYS A 468 -12.54 -9.46 22.13
CA CYS A 468 -11.40 -9.11 23.00
C CYS A 468 -11.43 -7.63 23.41
N SER A 469 -11.45 -7.35 24.71
CA SER A 469 -11.62 -5.99 25.24
C SER A 469 -10.32 -5.24 25.57
N ASN A 470 -9.16 -5.87 25.41
CA ASN A 470 -7.85 -5.28 25.74
C ASN A 470 -6.76 -5.52 24.68
N LEU A 471 -7.15 -5.65 23.41
CA LEU A 471 -6.23 -5.86 22.29
C LEU A 471 -6.37 -4.78 21.22
N PHE A 472 -5.24 -4.28 20.72
CA PHE A 472 -5.16 -3.52 19.47
C PHE A 472 -4.46 -4.34 18.38
N VAL A 473 -4.88 -4.17 17.13
CA VAL A 473 -4.25 -4.79 15.95
C VAL A 473 -3.87 -3.70 14.96
N SER A 474 -2.58 -3.39 14.89
CA SER A 474 -2.08 -2.19 14.18
C SER A 474 -1.61 -2.47 12.74
N VAL A 475 -1.21 -3.71 12.44
CA VAL A 475 -0.69 -4.13 11.12
C VAL A 475 -1.76 -4.91 10.37
N CYS A 476 -2.25 -6.01 10.93
CA CYS A 476 -3.38 -6.80 10.40
C CYS A 476 -4.74 -6.12 10.63
N ALA A 477 -4.80 -4.80 10.43
CA ALA A 477 -5.97 -3.96 10.69
C ALA A 477 -7.21 -4.40 9.91
N SER A 478 -8.38 -3.99 10.41
CA SER A 478 -9.66 -4.34 9.83
C SER A 478 -9.96 -3.59 8.55
N THR A 479 -9.71 -4.27 7.44
CA THR A 479 -9.81 -3.73 6.09
C THR A 479 -10.23 -4.81 5.10
N SER A 480 -10.92 -4.43 4.03
CA SER A 480 -11.08 -5.25 2.83
C SER A 480 -9.72 -5.47 2.14
N HIS A 481 -9.55 -6.54 1.37
CA HIS A 481 -8.33 -6.82 0.59
C HIS A 481 -7.79 -5.61 -0.19
N ILE A 482 -8.64 -4.95 -1.00
CA ILE A 482 -8.17 -3.82 -1.83
C ILE A 482 -7.79 -2.59 -1.00
N ALA A 483 -8.55 -2.29 0.06
CA ALA A 483 -8.21 -1.18 0.96
C ALA A 483 -6.89 -1.46 1.70
N PHE A 484 -6.63 -2.71 2.08
CA PHE A 484 -5.38 -3.11 2.70
C PHE A 484 -4.18 -2.79 1.81
N GLY A 485 -4.33 -2.98 0.49
CA GLY A 485 -3.34 -2.61 -0.52
C GLY A 485 -2.76 -1.20 -0.30
N SER A 486 -3.61 -0.25 0.11
CA SER A 486 -3.19 1.12 0.39
C SER A 486 -2.81 1.39 1.86
N VAL A 487 -3.52 0.76 2.81
CA VAL A 487 -3.30 0.96 4.26
C VAL A 487 -1.97 0.35 4.73
N ARG A 488 -1.48 -0.70 4.06
CA ARG A 488 -0.31 -1.49 4.49
C ARG A 488 1.07 -0.83 4.38
N MET A 489 1.12 0.46 4.09
CA MET A 489 2.40 1.15 3.91
C MET A 489 3.08 1.34 5.27
N GLU A 490 4.40 1.11 5.33
CA GLU A 490 5.19 1.24 6.57
C GLU A 490 4.99 2.56 7.34
N PRO A 491 4.97 3.75 6.68
CA PRO A 491 4.63 4.99 7.40
C PRO A 491 3.24 4.95 8.06
N VAL A 492 2.25 4.32 7.44
CA VAL A 492 0.89 4.20 7.97
C VAL A 492 0.87 3.22 9.15
N PHE A 493 1.60 2.11 9.08
CA PHE A 493 1.76 1.19 10.21
C PHE A 493 2.42 1.84 11.42
N MET A 494 3.45 2.67 11.23
CA MET A 494 4.02 3.48 12.32
C MET A 494 2.98 4.39 12.98
N ILE A 495 2.17 5.08 12.17
CA ILE A 495 1.09 5.98 12.62
C ILE A 495 0.03 5.18 13.40
N LEU A 496 -0.42 4.04 12.88
CA LEU A 496 -1.38 3.16 13.55
C LEU A 496 -0.81 2.58 14.87
N GLY A 497 0.47 2.24 14.93
CA GLY A 497 1.16 1.82 16.15
C GLY A 497 1.17 2.92 17.22
N GLN A 498 1.47 4.17 16.84
CA GLN A 498 1.38 5.33 17.74
C GLN A 498 -0.06 5.53 18.25
N SER A 499 -1.05 5.43 17.36
CA SER A 499 -2.46 5.59 17.73
C SER A 499 -2.95 4.48 18.66
N ALA A 500 -2.57 3.23 18.42
CA ALA A 500 -2.87 2.09 19.29
C ALA A 500 -2.32 2.30 20.70
N ALA A 501 -1.05 2.68 20.84
CA ALA A 501 -0.43 2.91 22.15
C ALA A 501 -1.03 4.13 22.89
N THR A 502 -1.40 5.18 22.17
CA THR A 502 -2.07 6.35 22.75
C THR A 502 -3.45 5.96 23.29
N ALA A 503 -4.24 5.24 22.50
CA ALA A 503 -5.55 4.74 22.92
C ALA A 503 -5.44 3.73 24.07
N ALA A 504 -4.43 2.87 24.07
CA ALA A 504 -4.13 1.95 25.16
C ALA A 504 -3.87 2.70 26.47
N ALA A 505 -3.04 3.73 26.45
CA ALA A 505 -2.78 4.56 27.62
C ALA A 505 -4.06 5.22 28.17
N LEU A 506 -4.90 5.78 27.28
CA LEU A 506 -6.17 6.38 27.67
C LEU A 506 -7.18 5.35 28.22
N ALA A 507 -7.26 4.16 27.61
CA ALA A 507 -8.10 3.06 28.08
C ALA A 507 -7.69 2.61 29.50
N LEU A 508 -6.38 2.50 29.76
CA LEU A 508 -5.83 2.15 31.08
C LEU A 508 -6.15 3.20 32.14
N ASP A 509 -6.05 4.48 31.79
CA ASP A 509 -6.30 5.59 32.71
C ASP A 509 -7.78 5.77 33.03
N ALA A 510 -8.64 5.54 32.05
CA ALA A 510 -10.10 5.58 32.23
C ALA A 510 -10.68 4.27 32.80
N GLY A 511 -9.94 3.17 32.74
CA GLY A 511 -10.41 1.85 33.19
C GLY A 511 -11.52 1.27 32.29
N VAL A 512 -11.43 1.51 30.99
CA VAL A 512 -12.45 1.10 29.99
C VAL A 512 -11.89 0.09 28.99
N PRO A 513 -12.74 -0.72 28.35
CA PRO A 513 -12.36 -1.50 27.17
C PRO A 513 -11.76 -0.63 26.07
N VAL A 514 -10.91 -1.22 25.21
CA VAL A 514 -10.30 -0.49 24.08
C VAL A 514 -11.36 0.06 23.11
N GLN A 515 -12.52 -0.56 23.02
CA GLN A 515 -13.64 -0.10 22.19
C GLN A 515 -14.27 1.20 22.69
N ASP A 516 -14.17 1.48 24.00
CA ASP A 516 -14.89 2.55 24.72
C ASP A 516 -14.01 3.78 25.02
N VAL A 517 -12.81 3.86 24.43
CA VAL A 517 -11.94 5.04 24.54
C VAL A 517 -12.68 6.28 24.02
N ASP A 518 -12.70 7.35 24.82
CA ASP A 518 -13.27 8.64 24.42
C ASP A 518 -12.49 9.21 23.23
N TYR A 519 -13.14 9.20 22.07
CA TYR A 519 -12.53 9.66 20.83
C TYR A 519 -12.12 11.13 20.87
N THR A 520 -12.83 12.00 21.59
CA THR A 520 -12.47 13.43 21.68
C THR A 520 -11.13 13.59 22.39
N GLN A 521 -10.91 12.81 23.45
CA GLN A 521 -9.64 12.80 24.18
C GLN A 521 -8.52 12.18 23.35
N LEU A 522 -8.82 11.09 22.64
CA LEU A 522 -7.88 10.46 21.71
C LEU A 522 -7.46 11.44 20.62
N GLU A 523 -8.41 12.01 19.87
CA GLU A 523 -8.16 13.00 18.82
C GLU A 523 -7.30 14.16 19.32
N SER A 524 -7.67 14.75 20.46
CA SER A 524 -6.92 15.85 21.06
C SER A 524 -5.48 15.45 21.37
N ARG A 525 -5.26 14.23 21.87
CA ARG A 525 -3.91 13.75 22.19
C ARG A 525 -3.09 13.44 20.93
N LEU A 526 -3.68 12.79 19.94
CA LEU A 526 -3.00 12.46 18.67
C LEU A 526 -2.55 13.75 17.94
N ARG A 527 -3.40 14.77 17.88
CA ARG A 527 -3.04 16.09 17.31
C ARG A 527 -1.95 16.78 18.12
N ALA A 528 -1.99 16.70 19.46
CA ALA A 528 -0.94 17.24 20.32
C ALA A 528 0.43 16.56 20.11
N ASP A 529 0.42 15.27 19.76
CA ASP A 529 1.62 14.51 19.40
C ASP A 529 2.03 14.72 17.92
N GLY A 530 1.41 15.66 17.21
CA GLY A 530 1.76 16.05 15.85
C GLY A 530 1.29 15.09 14.76
N GLN A 531 0.33 14.21 15.06
CA GLN A 531 -0.30 13.35 14.07
C GLN A 531 -1.31 14.12 13.23
N ILE A 532 -1.40 13.77 11.95
CA ILE A 532 -2.33 14.38 11.00
C ILE A 532 -3.55 13.46 10.88
N LEU A 533 -4.75 13.99 11.14
CA LEU A 533 -6.00 13.23 11.18
C LEU A 533 -7.00 13.64 10.10
N GLU A 534 -6.72 14.77 9.44
CA GLU A 534 -7.52 15.31 8.36
C GLU A 534 -6.58 15.89 7.31
N TRP A 535 -7.04 15.89 6.06
CA TRP A 535 -6.35 16.57 4.97
C TRP A 535 -7.28 17.63 4.44
N GLU A 536 -6.85 18.89 4.52
CA GLU A 536 -7.57 19.98 3.89
C GLU A 536 -7.00 20.24 2.50
N MET A 537 -7.90 20.41 1.54
CA MET A 537 -7.56 20.97 0.23
C MET A 537 -7.02 22.39 0.40
N ASP A 538 -5.89 22.69 -0.23
CA ASP A 538 -5.20 23.99 -0.10
C ASP A 538 -5.98 25.18 -0.70
N GLY A 539 -7.06 24.91 -1.45
CA GLY A 539 -7.91 25.91 -2.10
C GLY A 539 -7.28 26.55 -3.33
N VAL A 540 -6.05 26.15 -3.71
CA VAL A 540 -5.29 26.72 -4.83
C VAL A 540 -5.03 25.66 -5.89
N ASN A 541 -4.43 24.54 -5.50
CA ASN A 541 -4.22 23.39 -6.37
C ASN A 541 -5.45 22.48 -6.35
N ASN A 542 -6.01 22.25 -5.17
CA ASN A 542 -7.24 21.51 -4.95
C ASN A 542 -8.31 22.47 -4.42
N ILE A 543 -9.34 22.73 -5.20
CA ILE A 543 -10.40 23.67 -4.84
C ILE A 543 -11.52 22.90 -4.14
N ASN A 544 -11.84 23.25 -2.90
CA ASN A 544 -12.90 22.58 -2.16
C ASN A 544 -14.28 22.95 -2.75
N PRO A 545 -15.03 21.98 -3.33
CA PRO A 545 -16.32 22.26 -3.95
C PRO A 545 -17.36 22.78 -2.94
N ASP A 546 -17.27 22.40 -1.66
CA ASP A 546 -18.20 22.84 -0.62
C ASP A 546 -17.99 24.30 -0.21
N LYS A 547 -16.81 24.87 -0.53
CA LYS A 547 -16.49 26.29 -0.28
C LYS A 547 -16.86 27.19 -1.46
N LEU A 548 -17.30 26.63 -2.59
CA LEU A 548 -17.66 27.38 -3.78
C LEU A 548 -19.13 27.85 -3.76
N PRO A 549 -19.45 29.01 -4.35
CA PRO A 549 -20.82 29.49 -4.43
C PRO A 549 -21.67 28.66 -5.42
N GLY A 550 -22.97 28.61 -5.19
CA GLY A 550 -23.91 27.89 -6.06
C GLY A 550 -23.93 26.38 -5.77
N ILE A 551 -24.34 25.60 -6.77
CA ILE A 551 -24.46 24.14 -6.69
C ILE A 551 -23.32 23.57 -7.52
N VAL A 552 -22.39 22.88 -6.86
CA VAL A 552 -21.21 22.27 -7.50
C VAL A 552 -21.34 20.76 -7.45
N MET A 553 -21.09 20.11 -8.58
CA MET A 553 -20.91 18.67 -8.67
C MET A 553 -19.52 18.39 -9.25
N ASP A 554 -18.67 17.81 -8.42
CA ASP A 554 -17.33 17.33 -8.81
C ASP A 554 -17.42 15.97 -9.54
N ASN A 555 -16.33 15.54 -10.18
CA ASN A 555 -16.29 14.34 -11.01
C ASN A 555 -16.70 13.04 -10.29
N PRO A 556 -16.50 12.81 -8.97
CA PRO A 556 -16.95 11.57 -8.34
C PRO A 556 -18.49 11.47 -8.26
N GLY A 557 -19.19 12.60 -8.40
CA GLY A 557 -20.64 12.67 -8.47
C GLY A 557 -21.20 12.48 -9.89
N ALA A 558 -20.35 12.51 -10.92
CA ALA A 558 -20.77 12.35 -12.31
C ALA A 558 -20.97 10.87 -12.67
N ALA A 559 -21.96 10.58 -13.51
CA ALA A 559 -22.11 9.27 -14.14
C ALA A 559 -21.15 9.18 -15.35
N LEU A 560 -20.07 8.41 -15.19
CA LEU A 560 -19.04 8.22 -16.21
C LEU A 560 -19.37 7.00 -17.10
N THR A 561 -19.37 7.20 -18.41
CA THR A 561 -19.49 6.15 -19.45
C THR A 561 -18.22 6.14 -20.30
N GLY A 562 -17.65 4.97 -20.57
CA GLY A 562 -16.37 4.82 -21.27
C GLY A 562 -15.16 4.75 -20.33
N PRO A 563 -13.95 4.49 -20.87
CA PRO A 563 -12.73 4.21 -20.11
C PRO A 563 -12.09 5.47 -19.49
N TRP A 564 -12.84 6.21 -18.68
CA TRP A 564 -12.29 7.36 -17.95
C TRP A 564 -11.17 6.93 -17.00
N ARG A 565 -10.10 7.73 -16.95
CA ARG A 565 -8.97 7.58 -16.03
C ARG A 565 -8.95 8.77 -15.08
N LEU A 566 -8.74 8.52 -13.78
CA LEU A 566 -8.59 9.59 -12.80
C LEU A 566 -7.13 10.03 -12.73
N SER A 567 -6.88 11.33 -12.60
CA SER A 567 -5.53 11.90 -12.50
C SER A 567 -5.50 13.07 -11.52
N ARG A 568 -4.30 13.29 -10.95
CA ARG A 568 -3.97 14.41 -10.04
C ARG A 568 -2.74 15.19 -10.52
N SER A 569 -2.36 15.01 -11.78
CA SER A 569 -1.04 15.42 -12.27
C SER A 569 -0.97 16.89 -12.69
N VAL A 570 -2.12 17.53 -12.94
CA VAL A 570 -2.19 18.91 -13.43
C VAL A 570 -3.17 19.70 -12.57
N PHE A 571 -2.73 20.86 -12.09
CA PHE A 571 -3.53 21.79 -11.29
C PHE A 571 -3.95 23.00 -12.12
N PRO A 572 -4.97 23.78 -11.70
CA PRO A 572 -5.89 23.50 -10.59
C PRO A 572 -6.89 22.39 -10.93
N MET A 573 -7.48 21.78 -9.90
CA MET A 573 -8.63 20.87 -10.03
C MET A 573 -9.65 21.17 -8.93
N VAL A 574 -10.92 20.94 -9.21
CA VAL A 574 -11.97 20.95 -8.20
C VAL A 574 -11.98 19.60 -7.51
N GLY A 575 -12.15 19.63 -6.19
CA GLY A 575 -12.04 18.45 -5.37
C GLY A 575 -10.65 17.81 -5.44
N LEU A 576 -10.64 16.52 -5.71
CA LEU A 576 -9.51 15.64 -5.38
C LEU A 576 -8.72 15.13 -6.57
N ASN A 577 -9.34 15.06 -7.73
CA ASN A 577 -8.80 14.55 -8.99
C ASN A 577 -9.71 15.05 -10.12
N TYR A 578 -9.27 14.88 -11.36
CA TYR A 578 -10.13 15.04 -12.53
C TYR A 578 -10.14 13.74 -13.34
N ALA A 579 -11.20 13.52 -14.12
CA ALA A 579 -11.27 12.43 -15.08
C ALA A 579 -10.71 12.87 -16.44
N HIS A 580 -9.99 11.99 -17.13
CA HIS A 580 -9.56 12.19 -18.51
C HIS A 580 -9.81 10.96 -19.37
N ASP A 581 -10.03 11.18 -20.66
CA ASP A 581 -10.34 10.12 -21.64
C ASP A 581 -9.13 9.27 -22.06
N GLY A 582 -7.91 9.74 -21.74
CA GLY A 582 -6.67 9.06 -22.12
C GLY A 582 -6.33 9.15 -23.62
N LYS A 583 -7.08 9.92 -24.41
CA LYS A 583 -6.95 10.06 -25.87
C LYS A 583 -6.95 8.72 -26.60
N ASP A 584 -7.88 7.84 -26.24
CA ASP A 584 -8.17 6.67 -27.06
C ASP A 584 -9.28 7.02 -28.06
N ASP A 585 -8.90 7.37 -29.29
CA ASP A 585 -9.83 7.79 -30.35
C ASP A 585 -10.83 6.69 -30.77
N ALA A 586 -10.61 5.43 -30.37
CA ALA A 586 -11.52 4.33 -30.62
C ALA A 586 -12.66 4.24 -29.60
N GLN A 587 -12.55 4.91 -28.45
CA GLN A 587 -13.49 4.79 -27.34
C GLN A 587 -14.21 6.10 -27.05
N THR A 588 -15.54 6.02 -26.91
CA THR A 588 -16.36 7.18 -26.54
C THR A 588 -16.43 7.30 -25.02
N CYS A 589 -16.09 8.47 -24.51
CA CYS A 589 -16.18 8.84 -23.10
C CYS A 589 -17.22 9.94 -22.92
N GLU A 590 -18.17 9.73 -21.99
CA GLU A 590 -19.14 10.74 -21.55
C GLU A 590 -19.12 10.85 -20.02
N ALA A 591 -19.08 12.07 -19.50
CA ALA A 591 -19.25 12.37 -18.09
C ALA A 591 -20.55 13.18 -17.91
N ARG A 592 -21.54 12.60 -17.23
CA ARG A 592 -22.88 13.17 -17.07
C ARG A 592 -23.06 13.71 -15.65
N TYR A 593 -23.21 15.03 -15.55
CA TYR A 593 -23.43 15.77 -14.32
C TYR A 593 -24.91 16.13 -14.21
N GLN A 594 -25.63 15.43 -13.33
CA GLN A 594 -27.07 15.62 -13.11
C GLN A 594 -27.28 16.29 -11.74
N LEU A 595 -27.51 17.61 -11.74
CA LEU A 595 -27.64 18.41 -10.52
C LEU A 595 -29.12 18.69 -10.21
N SER A 596 -29.52 18.53 -8.95
CA SER A 596 -30.83 18.97 -8.45
C SER A 596 -30.79 20.46 -8.13
N LEU A 597 -31.78 21.22 -8.60
CA LEU A 597 -31.89 22.66 -8.40
C LEU A 597 -33.00 22.99 -7.40
N PRO A 598 -32.86 24.02 -6.56
CA PRO A 598 -33.83 24.36 -5.52
C PRO A 598 -35.15 24.91 -6.08
N ALA A 599 -35.13 25.51 -7.27
CA ALA A 599 -36.30 26.05 -7.95
C ALA A 599 -36.07 26.21 -9.46
N PRO A 600 -37.13 26.26 -10.30
CA PRO A 600 -37.01 26.68 -11.69
C PRO A 600 -36.49 28.11 -11.80
N GLY A 601 -35.70 28.40 -12.83
CA GLY A 601 -35.14 29.74 -13.04
C GLY A 601 -33.99 29.77 -14.04
N GLN A 602 -33.39 30.95 -14.19
CA GLN A 602 -32.21 31.14 -15.01
C GLN A 602 -30.95 30.92 -14.15
N TYR A 603 -30.04 30.09 -14.64
CA TYR A 603 -28.79 29.77 -13.98
C TYR A 603 -27.61 29.93 -14.93
N GLU A 604 -26.50 30.45 -14.42
CA GLU A 604 -25.19 30.42 -15.06
C GLU A 604 -24.63 28.99 -14.96
N VAL A 605 -24.25 28.42 -16.10
CA VAL A 605 -23.59 27.11 -16.19
C VAL A 605 -22.11 27.32 -16.40
N ARG A 606 -21.31 26.71 -15.54
CA ARG A 606 -19.85 26.78 -15.57
C ARG A 606 -19.24 25.39 -15.45
N ILE A 607 -18.06 25.21 -16.02
CA ILE A 607 -17.30 23.96 -15.91
C ILE A 607 -15.87 24.23 -15.46
N SER A 608 -15.29 23.30 -14.70
CA SER A 608 -13.87 23.27 -14.38
C SER A 608 -13.15 22.24 -15.25
N TYR A 609 -11.85 22.47 -15.48
CA TYR A 609 -10.93 21.52 -16.09
C TYR A 609 -9.48 21.97 -15.86
N SER A 610 -8.54 21.02 -15.79
CA SER A 610 -7.11 21.33 -15.64
C SER A 610 -6.43 21.59 -16.98
N PRO A 611 -5.97 22.83 -17.25
CA PRO A 611 -5.45 23.23 -18.57
C PRO A 611 -4.06 22.64 -18.84
N HIS A 612 -3.82 22.17 -20.06
CA HIS A 612 -2.51 21.67 -20.49
C HIS A 612 -2.37 21.70 -22.03
N PRO A 613 -1.15 21.85 -22.60
CA PRO A 613 -0.97 21.90 -24.06
C PRO A 613 -1.48 20.68 -24.85
N ASN A 614 -1.65 19.52 -24.21
CA ASN A 614 -2.17 18.31 -24.84
C ASN A 614 -3.70 18.14 -24.74
N ARG A 615 -4.43 19.10 -24.14
CA ARG A 615 -5.89 19.04 -24.06
C ARG A 615 -6.56 19.37 -25.39
N ALA A 616 -7.82 18.98 -25.52
CA ALA A 616 -8.62 19.31 -26.69
C ALA A 616 -8.88 20.83 -26.77
N THR A 617 -8.82 21.38 -27.97
CA THR A 617 -9.26 22.76 -28.26
C THR A 617 -10.77 22.84 -28.51
N ASN A 618 -11.42 21.68 -28.66
CA ASN A 618 -12.80 21.54 -29.06
C ASN A 618 -13.56 20.47 -28.24
N ALA A 619 -13.29 20.35 -26.95
CA ALA A 619 -14.02 19.42 -26.08
C ALA A 619 -15.53 19.75 -26.12
N LEU A 620 -16.37 18.74 -26.39
CA LEU A 620 -17.81 18.96 -26.54
C LEU A 620 -18.51 18.91 -25.18
N VAL A 621 -19.22 19.99 -24.87
CA VAL A 621 -20.08 20.11 -23.69
C VAL A 621 -21.52 20.32 -24.13
N THR A 622 -22.39 19.42 -23.72
CA THR A 622 -23.82 19.44 -24.04
C THR A 622 -24.63 19.80 -22.80
N ILE A 623 -25.46 20.84 -22.90
CA ILE A 623 -26.28 21.36 -21.79
C ILE A 623 -27.74 21.10 -22.13
N HIS A 624 -28.44 20.34 -21.29
CA HIS A 624 -29.88 20.11 -21.42
C HIS A 624 -30.63 21.08 -20.52
N HIS A 625 -31.32 22.04 -21.12
CA HIS A 625 -32.07 23.09 -20.43
C HIS A 625 -33.55 23.10 -20.87
N ALA A 626 -34.39 23.93 -20.23
CA ALA A 626 -35.84 23.93 -20.45
C ALA A 626 -36.22 24.23 -21.91
N ASP A 627 -35.42 25.05 -22.61
CA ASP A 627 -35.67 25.43 -24.01
C ASP A 627 -35.06 24.47 -25.04
N GLY A 628 -34.30 23.45 -24.62
CA GLY A 628 -33.68 22.48 -25.54
C GLY A 628 -32.30 22.00 -25.12
N ILE A 629 -31.46 21.76 -26.13
CA ILE A 629 -30.09 21.25 -25.97
C ILE A 629 -29.13 22.23 -26.63
N GLU A 630 -28.15 22.72 -25.87
CA GLU A 630 -27.07 23.57 -26.37
C GLU A 630 -25.75 22.76 -26.43
N ASN A 631 -24.96 22.96 -27.48
CA ASN A 631 -23.65 22.34 -27.63
C ASN A 631 -22.56 23.41 -27.69
N VAL A 632 -21.63 23.35 -26.74
CA VAL A 632 -20.50 24.28 -26.63
C VAL A 632 -19.20 23.51 -26.87
N LEU A 633 -18.34 24.03 -27.73
CA LEU A 633 -16.98 23.53 -27.91
C LEU A 633 -16.04 24.33 -27.01
N VAL A 634 -15.30 23.64 -26.16
CA VAL A 634 -14.44 24.24 -25.14
C VAL A 634 -12.97 23.97 -25.45
N ASN A 635 -12.17 25.04 -25.43
CA ASN A 635 -10.72 24.94 -25.51
C ASN A 635 -10.12 24.68 -24.13
N GLN A 636 -9.82 23.42 -23.84
CA GLN A 636 -9.26 23.01 -22.54
C GLN A 636 -7.74 23.24 -22.42
N ARG A 637 -7.11 23.89 -23.40
CA ARG A 637 -5.71 24.34 -23.27
C ARG A 637 -5.60 25.68 -22.55
N GLU A 638 -6.68 26.46 -22.55
CA GLU A 638 -6.73 27.78 -21.92
C GLU A 638 -7.06 27.64 -20.45
N THR A 639 -6.42 28.43 -19.60
CA THR A 639 -6.72 28.43 -18.16
C THR A 639 -8.13 28.97 -17.94
N PRO A 640 -9.03 28.20 -17.27
CA PRO A 640 -10.32 28.74 -16.87
C PRO A 640 -10.13 29.99 -16.01
N PRO A 641 -10.93 31.04 -16.17
CA PRO A 641 -10.72 32.31 -15.49
C PRO A 641 -11.05 32.22 -13.98
N ASP A 642 -12.29 32.50 -13.61
CA ASP A 642 -12.71 32.76 -12.23
C ASP A 642 -12.77 31.48 -11.39
N ASP A 643 -11.92 31.38 -10.35
CA ASP A 643 -11.85 30.23 -9.42
C ASP A 643 -11.71 28.87 -10.12
N ALA A 644 -10.99 28.83 -11.24
CA ALA A 644 -10.82 27.65 -12.12
C ALA A 644 -12.09 27.18 -12.85
N PHE A 645 -13.11 28.04 -13.02
CA PHE A 645 -14.31 27.72 -13.80
C PHE A 645 -14.49 28.61 -15.03
N LEU A 646 -14.80 27.99 -16.17
CA LEU A 646 -15.22 28.62 -17.42
C LEU A 646 -16.75 28.71 -17.50
N THR A 647 -17.29 29.91 -17.66
CA THR A 647 -18.72 30.13 -17.92
C THR A 647 -19.09 29.75 -19.35
N LEU A 648 -20.10 28.90 -19.50
CA LEU A 648 -20.64 28.47 -20.80
C LEU A 648 -21.85 29.30 -21.24
N GLY A 649 -22.55 29.92 -20.29
CA GLY A 649 -23.69 30.80 -20.55
C GLY A 649 -24.76 30.71 -19.47
N ASN A 650 -25.87 31.42 -19.70
CA ASN A 650 -27.03 31.43 -18.82
C ASN A 650 -28.17 30.67 -19.47
N PHE A 651 -28.73 29.70 -18.75
CA PHE A 651 -29.74 28.78 -19.26
C PHE A 651 -30.92 28.67 -18.29
N THR A 652 -32.11 28.48 -18.82
CA THR A 652 -33.32 28.27 -17.99
C THR A 652 -33.45 26.80 -17.65
N PHE A 653 -33.58 26.46 -16.37
CA PHE A 653 -33.83 25.09 -15.93
C PHE A 653 -35.10 25.01 -15.10
N GLU A 654 -35.67 23.81 -15.05
CA GLU A 654 -36.69 23.44 -14.06
C GLU A 654 -35.98 23.06 -12.74
N ASN A 655 -36.33 21.92 -12.14
CA ASN A 655 -35.73 21.48 -10.87
C ASN A 655 -34.44 20.66 -11.04
N SER A 656 -33.87 20.60 -12.25
CA SER A 656 -32.65 19.85 -12.50
C SER A 656 -31.87 20.38 -13.71
N ALA A 657 -30.54 20.35 -13.63
CA ALA A 657 -29.63 20.60 -14.76
C ALA A 657 -28.88 19.32 -15.14
N LEU A 658 -28.76 19.07 -16.45
CA LEU A 658 -27.90 18.02 -16.99
C LEU A 658 -26.85 18.63 -17.91
N VAL A 659 -25.58 18.41 -17.56
CA VAL A 659 -24.42 18.82 -18.35
C VAL A 659 -23.60 17.57 -18.68
N VAL A 660 -23.24 17.39 -19.94
CA VAL A 660 -22.49 16.24 -20.43
C VAL A 660 -21.19 16.70 -21.09
N ILE A 661 -20.05 16.22 -20.59
CA ILE A 661 -18.73 16.44 -21.21
C ILE A 661 -18.37 15.18 -21.98
N SER A 662 -17.95 15.31 -23.25
CA SER A 662 -17.60 14.16 -24.10
C SER A 662 -16.35 14.37 -24.95
N ASN A 663 -15.68 13.25 -25.28
CA ASN A 663 -14.53 13.25 -26.19
C ASN A 663 -14.89 13.12 -27.68
N LYS A 664 -16.18 13.23 -28.02
CA LYS A 664 -16.66 13.06 -29.39
C LYS A 664 -16.02 14.08 -30.33
N ASN A 665 -15.22 13.58 -31.29
CA ASN A 665 -14.47 14.38 -32.27
C ASN A 665 -13.43 15.35 -31.66
N ALA A 666 -12.97 15.08 -30.44
CA ALA A 666 -11.98 15.93 -29.77
C ALA A 666 -10.59 15.80 -30.42
N ASP A 667 -9.89 16.91 -30.59
CA ASP A 667 -8.54 16.98 -31.19
C ASP A 667 -7.39 16.78 -30.16
N GLY A 668 -7.73 16.54 -28.89
CA GLY A 668 -6.81 16.36 -27.78
C GLY A 668 -7.48 15.62 -26.63
N HIS A 669 -6.81 15.54 -25.47
CA HIS A 669 -7.38 14.92 -24.27
C HIS A 669 -8.57 15.74 -23.77
N VAL A 670 -9.68 15.08 -23.45
CA VAL A 670 -10.83 15.70 -22.79
C VAL A 670 -10.79 15.43 -21.30
N ILE A 671 -10.94 16.50 -20.53
CA ILE A 671 -10.98 16.53 -19.07
C ILE A 671 -12.40 16.80 -18.60
N ALA A 672 -12.85 16.01 -17.63
CA ALA A 672 -14.08 16.21 -16.89
C ALA A 672 -13.74 16.33 -15.40
N ASP A 673 -13.87 17.55 -14.87
CA ASP A 673 -13.57 17.90 -13.48
C ASP A 673 -14.89 18.20 -12.76
N ALA A 674 -15.34 19.46 -12.72
CA ALA A 674 -16.59 19.81 -12.06
C ALA A 674 -17.56 20.63 -12.94
N VAL A 675 -18.84 20.60 -12.58
CA VAL A 675 -19.89 21.49 -13.09
C VAL A 675 -20.41 22.34 -11.94
N GLN A 676 -20.54 23.65 -12.17
CA GLN A 676 -21.12 24.59 -11.23
C GLN A 676 -22.32 25.29 -11.86
N ILE A 677 -23.42 25.34 -11.10
CA ILE A 677 -24.67 26.01 -11.47
C ILE A 677 -24.92 27.14 -10.46
N ARG A 678 -25.00 28.39 -10.92
CA ARG A 678 -25.24 29.57 -10.08
C ARG A 678 -26.53 30.27 -10.46
N PRO A 679 -27.39 30.67 -9.51
CA PRO A 679 -28.55 31.50 -9.84
C PRO A 679 -28.11 32.81 -10.50
N VAL A 680 -28.75 33.19 -11.60
CA VAL A 680 -28.60 34.54 -12.17
C VAL A 680 -29.57 35.45 -11.41
N ASN A 681 -29.02 36.44 -10.71
CA ASN A 681 -29.83 37.44 -10.00
C ASN A 681 -30.50 38.43 -10.96
#